data_AF-A0A952AW08-F1
#
_entry.id   AF-A0A952AW08-F1
#
_cell.length_a   1.000
_cell.length_b   1.000
_cell.length_c   1.000
_cell.angle_alpha   90.00
_cell.angle_beta   90.00
_cell.angle_gamma   90.00
#
_symmetry.space_group_name_H-M   'P 1'
#
loop_
_entity.id
_entity.type
_entity.pdbx_description
1 polymer ?
#
loop_
_entity_poly.entity_id
_entity_poly.type
_entity_poly.pdbx_seq_one_letter_code
_entity_poly.pdbx_strand_id
1 'polypeptide(L)'
;MSAEKISKAKPPKKTATKIIKLILIFIVILIVLVFLFVPAFISSKKGNRFVSGKINNSIDGRLDFAGLSMGWFKGISIAELSFADNADTISIQVKQITIKPRYGSILTGNLSFGQTTIDQPKISINLNNQPVSRQESVGVSEPIPAKAGYLALVMDVVVNDGNFKLTDSKAKTVELSEINSKLSLRPPGRQTDFDINLAVVNSKAEKSQIHAEGKIKPDKAIRNWSLKGTTGDLIVEVNDLDLESLGSILELAKIDVQAKGLVSADLNAVIKDGNFENLTGSIKATNLDITGPALNGDNLKTSLLNVAVKLKSQQQLINIEQFQFDSDWLVGQIGGMVPTTFSSWSDFLTSESDVSLNADFELDVAAALSQMPHTFGIKEEMKVTSGKLSGNIKANRGKLNGQVKLNELAGTIENKKLALSQPVTGKLQISTDKKKIRFDELDVTASFARINASGLLEQLKYDGYVDLEKLQSEFGQFVDLGKYEISGEIVEQGTLSVNKSEITGSGVSQVKNLRITSTDGTTAQEPRADIKFAFAVDRKTNVLIFNSIETNASLGQINIDKAVLPIGGNTQVPVSLDISAKNVDLEKVKPFAVLFASLPKETQLAGIAESKVSISSDKNIYKVTTDSTKIKGLKLTYPGEEPYEPNEVSLVFEAEINPQGTTIKNLRLESPRIKVNEGQFTQKNESGKTILTGQAELDYDWSAVSSVAAPYLPEGLTLEGKRKDFVSFLSEYPINDVNQLLPNLTANAKLGFEKAGYMGLDFGPTDVDIQIRNGLLKIVPFETTVNEGRFNFAGQVDFNQKPAQLKMDEPLQLMTNIKINDQTTKKLLMYLNPIFADAVNASGIASFSCEQLTIPLDAAAQNQAEIVGTVSMDQLRLQASGLLSTIFSAGGTSARGAVITIRPTKFVLRDGFLRYDDMQMDIGDNPVNFKGVIGLDKSLDMTVTLPYTADGRTVRLGQETTSQRIKVSLGGTVDRPELDVGKLLEGQLLQQLEEQLPNLLEKLLK
;
A
#
# COMPACT_ATOMS: atom_id res chain seq x y z
N MET A 1 71.59 -69.72 54.85
CA MET A 1 71.66 -70.79 55.86
C MET A 1 71.19 -70.23 57.19
N SER A 2 70.22 -70.93 57.79
CA SER A 2 69.86 -71.09 59.22
C SER A 2 69.96 -69.89 60.18
N ALA A 3 68.84 -69.40 60.73
CA ALA A 3 68.16 -69.82 62.00
C ALA A 3 68.66 -68.95 63.19
N GLU A 4 67.91 -68.52 64.21
CA GLU A 4 66.55 -68.74 64.70
C GLU A 4 66.25 -67.71 65.83
N LYS A 5 64.99 -67.23 65.96
CA LYS A 5 64.21 -67.00 67.22
C LYS A 5 64.69 -65.98 68.30
N ILE A 6 63.90 -65.34 69.21
CA ILE A 6 62.54 -65.36 69.81
C ILE A 6 62.33 -63.95 70.45
N SER A 7 61.24 -63.19 70.23
CA SER A 7 59.95 -63.09 70.97
C SER A 7 59.92 -62.35 72.34
N LYS A 8 58.91 -61.46 72.51
CA LYS A 8 57.83 -61.42 73.54
C LYS A 8 57.11 -60.05 73.49
N ALA A 9 55.96 -59.80 74.13
CA ALA A 9 54.56 -60.19 73.90
C ALA A 9 53.66 -59.13 74.61
N LYS A 10 52.40 -58.97 74.16
CA LYS A 10 51.36 -57.96 74.51
C LYS A 10 50.74 -58.06 75.94
N PRO A 11 49.82 -57.13 76.32
CA PRO A 11 48.36 -57.45 76.29
C PRO A 11 47.42 -56.33 75.71
N PRO A 12 46.09 -56.57 75.53
CA PRO A 12 45.23 -55.87 74.54
C PRO A 12 44.03 -55.04 75.09
N LYS A 13 43.36 -54.25 74.23
CA LYS A 13 41.97 -53.74 74.37
C LYS A 13 41.19 -53.84 73.03
N LYS A 14 39.95 -54.38 73.05
CA LYS A 14 38.98 -54.49 71.93
C LYS A 14 37.54 -54.37 72.47
N THR A 15 36.74 -53.35 72.09
CA THR A 15 35.24 -53.38 72.10
C THR A 15 34.61 -52.05 71.61
N ALA A 16 34.61 -51.78 70.29
CA ALA A 16 33.77 -50.71 69.68
C ALA A 16 33.35 -51.03 68.24
N THR A 17 34.22 -51.69 67.46
CA THR A 17 33.98 -52.08 66.06
C THR A 17 33.00 -53.24 65.85
N LYS A 18 32.70 -54.06 66.88
CA LYS A 18 31.72 -55.16 66.78
C LYS A 18 30.27 -54.68 66.84
N ILE A 19 29.97 -53.64 67.64
CA ILE A 19 28.60 -53.11 67.80
C ILE A 19 28.19 -52.31 66.56
N ILE A 20 29.09 -51.50 65.99
CA ILE A 20 28.85 -50.80 64.73
C ILE A 20 28.59 -51.80 63.58
N LYS A 21 29.36 -52.90 63.49
CA LYS A 21 29.08 -53.96 62.50
C LYS A 21 27.73 -54.64 62.70
N LEU A 22 27.32 -54.88 63.95
CA LEU A 22 26.00 -55.49 64.25
C LEU A 22 24.84 -54.53 63.96
N ILE A 23 25.01 -53.24 64.25
CA ILE A 23 24.05 -52.18 63.88
C ILE A 23 23.98 -52.04 62.35
N LEU A 24 25.11 -52.09 61.66
CA LEU A 24 25.14 -52.00 60.19
C LEU A 24 24.52 -53.24 59.54
N ILE A 25 24.77 -54.44 60.08
CA ILE A 25 24.10 -55.69 59.65
C ILE A 25 22.60 -55.63 59.96
N PHE A 26 22.20 -55.13 61.13
CA PHE A 26 20.80 -54.97 61.48
C PHE A 26 20.11 -53.92 60.59
N ILE A 27 20.78 -52.81 60.27
CA ILE A 27 20.29 -51.80 59.32
C ILE A 27 20.20 -52.40 57.92
N VAL A 28 21.19 -53.18 57.45
CA VAL A 28 21.12 -53.86 56.16
C VAL A 28 20.00 -54.89 56.12
N ILE A 29 19.82 -55.69 57.18
CA ILE A 29 18.71 -56.65 57.31
C ILE A 29 17.37 -55.92 57.35
N LEU A 30 17.27 -54.79 58.07
CA LEU A 30 16.08 -53.95 58.13
C LEU A 30 15.78 -53.33 56.77
N ILE A 31 16.79 -52.83 56.05
CA ILE A 31 16.66 -52.31 54.68
C ILE A 31 16.20 -53.42 53.72
N VAL A 32 16.77 -54.62 53.82
CA VAL A 32 16.37 -55.79 53.01
C VAL A 32 14.95 -56.24 53.35
N LEU A 33 14.56 -56.25 54.63
CA LEU A 33 13.19 -56.56 55.06
C LEU A 33 12.20 -55.50 54.56
N VAL A 34 12.48 -54.22 54.77
CA VAL A 34 11.66 -53.11 54.25
C VAL A 34 11.54 -53.21 52.73
N PHE A 35 12.65 -53.49 52.04
CA PHE A 35 12.67 -53.73 50.60
C PHE A 35 11.78 -54.90 50.21
N LEU A 36 11.91 -56.07 50.83
CA LEU A 36 11.09 -57.26 50.54
C LEU A 36 9.60 -57.03 50.80
N PHE A 37 9.23 -56.18 51.75
CA PHE A 37 7.84 -55.80 52.05
C PHE A 37 7.23 -54.75 51.09
N VAL A 38 8.03 -54.10 50.23
CA VAL A 38 7.55 -53.06 49.29
C VAL A 38 6.37 -53.54 48.41
N PRO A 39 6.39 -54.73 47.77
CA PRO A 39 5.27 -55.14 46.93
C PRO A 39 3.99 -55.45 47.72
N ALA A 40 4.12 -55.99 48.94
CA ALA A 40 2.99 -56.24 49.84
C ALA A 40 2.38 -54.92 50.34
N PHE A 41 3.20 -53.92 50.63
CA PHE A 41 2.74 -52.58 50.98
C PHE A 41 2.06 -51.88 49.80
N ILE A 42 2.70 -51.84 48.63
CA ILE A 42 2.16 -51.19 47.42
C ILE A 42 0.83 -51.83 47.03
N SER A 43 0.71 -53.16 47.05
CA SER A 43 -0.54 -53.86 46.72
C SER A 43 -1.65 -53.73 47.77
N SER A 44 -1.38 -53.08 48.91
CA SER A 44 -2.37 -52.88 49.97
C SER A 44 -3.23 -51.64 49.73
N LYS A 45 -4.43 -51.58 50.31
CA LYS A 45 -5.30 -50.39 50.24
C LYS A 45 -4.62 -49.10 50.71
N LYS A 46 -3.73 -49.19 51.72
CA LYS A 46 -2.96 -48.04 52.23
C LYS A 46 -1.84 -47.64 51.26
N GLY A 47 -1.16 -48.60 50.64
CA GLY A 47 -0.13 -48.36 49.63
C GLY A 47 -0.69 -47.72 48.36
N ASN A 48 -1.80 -48.23 47.83
CA ASN A 48 -2.49 -47.64 46.67
C ASN A 48 -2.82 -46.16 46.89
N ARG A 49 -3.39 -45.81 48.06
CA ARG A 49 -3.68 -44.41 48.44
C ARG A 49 -2.43 -43.56 48.59
N PHE A 50 -1.35 -44.13 49.13
CA PHE A 50 -0.08 -43.42 49.26
C PHE A 50 0.54 -43.11 47.89
N VAL A 51 0.51 -44.07 46.96
CA VAL A 51 1.03 -43.91 45.61
C VAL A 51 0.19 -42.91 44.81
N SER A 52 -1.14 -43.05 44.80
CA SER A 52 -2.01 -42.10 44.09
C SER A 52 -1.90 -40.69 44.66
N GLY A 53 -1.87 -40.53 45.99
CA GLY A 53 -1.68 -39.22 46.62
C GLY A 53 -0.34 -38.56 46.28
N LYS A 54 0.75 -39.36 46.20
CA LYS A 54 2.06 -38.84 45.81
C LYS A 54 2.11 -38.41 44.35
N ILE A 55 1.49 -39.19 43.45
CA ILE A 55 1.39 -38.86 42.03
C ILE A 55 0.55 -37.60 41.82
N ASN A 56 -0.64 -37.53 42.43
CA ASN A 56 -1.56 -36.39 42.32
C ASN A 56 -0.97 -35.08 42.86
N ASN A 57 -0.08 -35.14 43.85
CA ASN A 57 0.65 -33.96 44.34
C ASN A 57 1.76 -33.48 43.39
N SER A 58 2.08 -34.24 42.34
CA SER A 58 3.18 -33.98 41.41
C SER A 58 2.72 -33.79 39.97
N ILE A 59 1.40 -33.80 39.70
CA ILE A 59 0.82 -33.62 38.37
C ILE A 59 -0.30 -32.57 38.43
N ASP A 60 -0.47 -31.81 37.36
CA ASP A 60 -1.54 -30.82 37.23
C ASP A 60 -2.85 -31.50 36.77
N GLY A 61 -3.39 -32.37 37.62
CA GLY A 61 -4.61 -33.13 37.35
C GLY A 61 -4.90 -34.18 38.43
N ARG A 62 -5.88 -35.02 38.16
CA ARG A 62 -6.30 -36.10 39.05
C ARG A 62 -6.16 -37.46 38.37
N LEU A 63 -5.26 -38.27 38.91
CA LEU A 63 -5.07 -39.67 38.55
C LEU A 63 -5.72 -40.58 39.61
N ASP A 64 -6.49 -41.55 39.13
CA ASP A 64 -7.13 -42.59 39.95
C ASP A 64 -6.94 -43.98 39.31
N PHE A 65 -7.03 -45.03 40.13
CA PHE A 65 -6.98 -46.42 39.65
C PHE A 65 -7.73 -47.36 40.62
N ALA A 66 -8.49 -48.32 40.09
CA ALA A 66 -9.24 -49.28 40.91
C ALA A 66 -8.30 -50.19 41.74
N GLY A 67 -7.14 -50.54 41.19
CA GLY A 67 -6.16 -51.34 41.91
C GLY A 67 -4.77 -51.28 41.30
N LEU A 68 -3.78 -50.96 42.12
CA LEU A 68 -2.37 -51.18 41.83
C LEU A 68 -1.92 -52.43 42.59
N SER A 69 -1.29 -53.35 41.89
CA SER A 69 -0.67 -54.54 42.46
C SER A 69 0.78 -54.65 41.98
N MET A 70 1.65 -55.10 42.87
CA MET A 70 3.06 -55.32 42.61
C MET A 70 3.48 -56.64 43.22
N GLY A 71 4.21 -57.46 42.46
CA GLY A 71 4.81 -58.69 42.93
C GLY A 71 6.19 -58.89 42.35
N TRP A 72 7.14 -59.36 43.17
CA TRP A 72 8.52 -59.61 42.74
C TRP A 72 8.63 -60.53 41.51
N PHE A 73 7.71 -61.49 41.38
CA PHE A 73 7.66 -62.44 40.25
C PHE A 73 6.49 -62.20 39.28
N LYS A 74 5.42 -61.53 39.72
CA LYS A 74 4.21 -61.28 38.93
C LYS A 74 4.21 -59.94 38.18
N GLY A 75 5.14 -59.04 38.50
CA GLY A 75 5.25 -57.71 37.92
C GLY A 75 4.31 -56.69 38.58
N ILE A 76 4.07 -55.57 37.90
CA ILE A 76 3.17 -54.50 38.31
C ILE A 76 1.92 -54.58 37.42
N SER A 77 0.72 -54.55 38.02
CA SER A 77 -0.53 -54.43 37.28
C SER A 77 -1.37 -53.31 37.86
N ILE A 78 -1.85 -52.42 36.99
CA ILE A 78 -2.72 -51.29 37.28
C ILE A 78 -4.04 -51.55 36.57
N ALA A 79 -5.13 -51.67 37.33
CA ALA A 79 -6.48 -51.86 36.81
C ALA A 79 -7.25 -50.54 36.85
N GLU A 80 -8.00 -50.27 35.77
CA GLU A 80 -8.89 -49.12 35.60
C GLU A 80 -8.22 -47.79 35.94
N LEU A 81 -7.08 -47.51 35.30
CA LEU A 81 -6.42 -46.22 35.42
C LEU A 81 -7.28 -45.14 34.76
N SER A 82 -7.52 -44.04 35.45
CA SER A 82 -8.12 -42.84 34.88
C SER A 82 -7.29 -41.61 35.24
N PHE A 83 -7.17 -40.68 34.32
CA PHE A 83 -6.57 -39.38 34.53
C PHE A 83 -7.44 -38.33 33.84
N ALA A 84 -7.68 -37.23 34.52
CA ALA A 84 -8.22 -36.00 33.95
C ALA A 84 -7.36 -34.84 34.43
N ASP A 85 -7.04 -33.92 33.53
CA ASP A 85 -6.40 -32.67 33.91
C ASP A 85 -7.40 -31.73 34.63
N ASN A 86 -6.90 -30.67 35.24
CA ASN A 86 -7.75 -29.72 35.99
C ASN A 86 -8.68 -28.89 35.08
N ALA A 87 -8.40 -28.85 33.77
CA ALA A 87 -9.14 -28.07 32.79
C ALA A 87 -10.10 -28.94 31.94
N ASP A 88 -10.26 -30.23 32.25
CA ASP A 88 -11.01 -31.22 31.47
C ASP A 88 -10.64 -31.23 29.96
N THR A 89 -9.42 -30.78 29.63
CA THR A 89 -8.87 -30.72 28.28
C THR A 89 -8.30 -32.06 27.86
N ILE A 90 -7.74 -32.83 28.80
CA ILE A 90 -7.11 -34.14 28.55
C ILE A 90 -7.70 -35.15 29.52
N SER A 91 -8.31 -36.20 28.97
CA SER A 91 -8.72 -37.38 29.73
C SER A 91 -8.08 -38.64 29.18
N ILE A 92 -7.65 -39.53 30.08
CA ILE A 92 -7.02 -40.81 29.76
C ILE A 92 -7.70 -41.86 30.61
N GLN A 93 -8.14 -42.95 29.98
CA GLN A 93 -8.67 -44.13 30.67
C GLN A 93 -7.93 -45.35 30.14
N VAL A 94 -7.48 -46.25 31.00
CA VAL A 94 -6.83 -47.49 30.59
C VAL A 94 -7.39 -48.62 31.43
N LYS A 95 -7.93 -49.65 30.76
CA LYS A 95 -8.53 -50.79 31.44
C LYS A 95 -7.50 -51.56 32.26
N GLN A 96 -6.34 -51.84 31.66
CA GLN A 96 -5.27 -52.53 32.36
C GLN A 96 -3.89 -52.16 31.82
N ILE A 97 -2.96 -51.86 32.71
CA ILE A 97 -1.52 -51.75 32.41
C ILE A 97 -0.80 -52.86 33.16
N THR A 98 -0.07 -53.71 32.44
CA THR A 98 0.75 -54.76 33.05
C THR A 98 2.21 -54.55 32.65
N ILE A 99 3.09 -54.44 33.64
CA ILE A 99 4.53 -54.21 33.45
C ILE A 99 5.27 -55.38 34.10
N LYS A 100 6.21 -56.00 33.38
CA LYS A 100 7.07 -57.08 33.91
C LYS A 100 8.52 -56.59 34.07
N PRO A 101 8.81 -55.74 35.06
CA PRO A 101 10.14 -55.16 35.23
C PRO A 101 11.17 -56.21 35.63
N ARG A 102 12.40 -56.03 35.17
CA ARG A 102 13.55 -56.81 35.62
C ARG A 102 14.19 -56.12 36.82
N TYR A 103 13.68 -56.40 38.01
CA TYR A 103 14.10 -55.73 39.25
C TYR A 103 15.61 -55.80 39.51
N GLY A 104 16.26 -56.93 39.20
CA GLY A 104 17.72 -57.08 39.34
C GLY A 104 18.51 -56.06 38.50
N SER A 105 18.09 -55.79 37.26
CA SER A 105 18.75 -54.78 36.41
C SER A 105 18.51 -53.35 36.91
N ILE A 106 17.32 -53.05 37.43
CA ILE A 106 16.96 -51.73 37.95
C ILE A 106 17.85 -51.38 39.16
N LEU A 107 18.10 -52.35 40.05
CA LEU A 107 19.00 -52.18 41.21
C LEU A 107 20.47 -51.96 40.82
N THR A 108 20.88 -52.42 39.63
CA THR A 108 22.23 -52.24 39.09
C THR A 108 22.38 -51.00 38.18
N GLY A 109 21.34 -50.16 38.08
CA GLY A 109 21.36 -48.92 37.28
C GLY A 109 20.94 -49.06 35.82
N ASN A 110 20.30 -50.16 35.42
CA ASN A 110 19.73 -50.33 34.07
C ASN A 110 18.20 -50.44 34.13
N LEU A 111 17.49 -49.48 33.51
CA LEU A 111 16.02 -49.45 33.48
C LEU A 111 15.47 -50.43 32.45
N SER A 112 15.26 -51.69 32.85
CA SER A 112 14.60 -52.70 32.01
C SER A 112 13.21 -53.03 32.55
N PHE A 113 12.18 -52.64 31.80
CA PHE A 113 10.78 -52.82 32.17
C PHE A 113 10.15 -54.08 31.57
N GLY A 114 10.92 -54.87 30.81
CA GLY A 114 10.46 -56.10 30.19
C GLY A 114 9.27 -55.85 29.25
N GLN A 115 8.25 -56.70 29.32
CA GLN A 115 7.00 -56.52 28.58
C GLN A 115 6.04 -55.61 29.36
N THR A 116 5.62 -54.52 28.71
CA THR A 116 4.56 -53.61 29.14
C THR A 116 3.39 -53.76 28.18
N THR A 117 2.24 -54.22 28.68
CA THR A 117 0.99 -54.29 27.92
C THR A 117 0.02 -53.22 28.42
N ILE A 118 -0.51 -52.42 27.51
CA ILE A 118 -1.52 -51.39 27.74
C ILE A 118 -2.78 -51.86 27.01
N ASP A 119 -3.77 -52.35 27.76
CA ASP A 119 -5.03 -52.87 27.23
C ASP A 119 -6.09 -51.77 27.21
N GLN A 120 -6.68 -51.53 26.03
CA GLN A 120 -7.76 -50.58 25.77
C GLN A 120 -7.51 -49.17 26.35
N PRO A 121 -6.39 -48.49 26.01
CA PRO A 121 -6.22 -47.09 26.35
C PRO A 121 -7.20 -46.23 25.55
N LYS A 122 -7.94 -45.36 26.23
CA LYS A 122 -8.82 -44.34 25.64
C LYS A 122 -8.30 -42.97 26.04
N ILE A 123 -7.81 -42.22 25.08
CA ILE A 123 -7.29 -40.87 25.29
C ILE A 123 -8.26 -39.90 24.60
N SER A 124 -8.66 -38.83 25.26
CA SER A 124 -9.47 -37.79 24.66
C SER A 124 -8.89 -36.41 24.97
N ILE A 125 -8.68 -35.61 23.93
CA ILE A 125 -8.22 -34.23 24.00
C ILE A 125 -9.32 -33.33 23.45
N ASN A 126 -9.71 -32.29 24.20
CA ASN A 126 -10.77 -31.35 23.83
C ASN A 126 -10.28 -29.91 23.91
N LEU A 127 -10.15 -29.26 22.75
CA LEU A 127 -9.68 -27.87 22.64
C LEU A 127 -10.83 -26.85 22.59
N ASN A 128 -12.10 -27.28 22.72
CA ASN A 128 -13.28 -26.41 22.79
C ASN A 128 -13.30 -25.59 24.10
N ASN A 129 -12.58 -24.46 24.13
CA ASN A 129 -12.68 -23.31 25.07
C ASN A 129 -11.32 -22.66 25.41
N GLN A 130 -10.21 -23.06 24.78
CA GLN A 130 -8.95 -22.33 25.01
C GLN A 130 -8.87 -21.06 24.17
N PRO A 131 -8.64 -19.88 24.77
CA PRO A 131 -8.28 -18.69 24.01
C PRO A 131 -6.96 -18.96 23.29
N VAL A 132 -6.91 -18.69 21.99
CA VAL A 132 -5.70 -18.80 21.16
C VAL A 132 -4.63 -17.89 21.76
N SER A 133 -3.74 -18.45 22.60
CA SER A 133 -2.65 -17.68 23.18
C SER A 133 -1.68 -17.28 22.08
N ARG A 134 -1.52 -15.97 21.92
CA ARG A 134 -0.69 -15.31 20.93
C ARG A 134 0.79 -15.54 21.29
N GLN A 135 1.50 -16.19 20.37
CA GLN A 135 2.96 -16.20 20.24
C GLN A 135 3.78 -16.16 21.56
N GLU A 136 4.08 -17.32 22.11
CA GLU A 136 5.43 -17.56 22.61
C GLU A 136 6.16 -18.37 21.55
N SER A 137 7.16 -17.73 20.93
CA SER A 137 8.21 -18.42 20.20
C SER A 137 8.76 -19.49 21.13
N VAL A 138 8.71 -20.76 20.71
CA VAL A 138 9.58 -21.79 21.27
C VAL A 138 10.99 -21.34 20.92
N GLY A 139 11.58 -20.54 21.79
CA GLY A 139 13.01 -20.31 21.78
C GLY A 139 13.64 -21.69 21.81
N VAL A 140 14.57 -21.92 20.89
CA VAL A 140 15.45 -23.09 20.91
C VAL A 140 15.99 -23.17 22.33
N SER A 141 15.43 -24.08 23.13
CA SER A 141 15.91 -24.35 24.46
C SER A 141 17.36 -24.78 24.28
N GLU A 142 18.30 -23.98 24.81
CA GLU A 142 19.70 -24.37 24.86
C GLU A 142 19.79 -25.81 25.39
N PRO A 143 20.60 -26.68 24.76
CA PRO A 143 20.76 -28.04 25.24
C PRO A 143 21.34 -27.98 26.65
N ILE A 144 20.51 -28.30 27.64
CA ILE A 144 20.96 -28.48 29.02
C ILE A 144 22.15 -29.46 28.97
N PRO A 145 23.35 -29.09 29.45
CA PRO A 145 24.48 -29.99 29.47
C PRO A 145 24.13 -31.19 30.36
N ALA A 146 23.85 -32.34 29.75
CA ALA A 146 23.55 -33.56 30.48
C ALA A 146 24.80 -34.07 31.21
N LYS A 147 25.03 -33.61 32.44
CA LYS A 147 25.77 -34.36 33.46
C LYS A 147 24.78 -35.22 34.25
N ALA A 148 24.34 -36.32 33.65
CA ALA A 148 23.71 -37.44 34.33
C ALA A 148 24.05 -38.73 33.56
N GLY A 149 24.48 -39.79 34.26
CA GLY A 149 24.74 -41.09 33.65
C GLY A 149 23.48 -41.63 32.96
N TYR A 150 23.60 -42.01 31.70
CA TYR A 150 22.48 -42.50 30.89
C TYR A 150 21.96 -43.84 31.42
N LEU A 151 20.67 -43.93 31.72
CA LEU A 151 19.98 -45.17 32.02
C LEU A 151 19.51 -45.81 30.69
N ALA A 152 20.03 -46.98 30.34
CA ALA A 152 19.64 -47.70 29.13
C ALA A 152 18.20 -48.25 29.28
N LEU A 153 17.25 -47.70 28.52
CA LEU A 153 15.84 -48.14 28.52
C LEU A 153 15.66 -49.35 27.59
N VAL A 154 15.18 -50.47 28.14
CA VAL A 154 14.80 -51.67 27.38
C VAL A 154 13.37 -52.05 27.76
N MET A 155 12.44 -51.98 26.80
CA MET A 155 11.05 -52.38 27.02
C MET A 155 10.41 -52.90 25.72
N ASP A 156 9.49 -53.85 25.86
CA ASP A 156 8.56 -54.27 24.81
C ASP A 156 7.20 -53.69 25.16
N VAL A 157 6.71 -52.74 24.39
CA VAL A 157 5.40 -52.12 24.57
C VAL A 157 4.41 -52.78 23.64
N VAL A 158 3.31 -53.27 24.18
CA VAL A 158 2.18 -53.76 23.40
C VAL A 158 0.97 -52.93 23.77
N VAL A 159 0.37 -52.27 22.80
CA VAL A 159 -0.93 -51.60 22.94
C VAL A 159 -1.95 -52.45 22.22
N ASN A 160 -3.01 -52.85 22.93
CA ASN A 160 -4.13 -53.58 22.34
C ASN A 160 -5.36 -52.67 22.31
N ASP A 161 -6.00 -52.57 21.14
CA ASP A 161 -7.30 -51.92 20.97
C ASP A 161 -7.37 -50.51 21.58
N GLY A 162 -6.37 -49.68 21.29
CA GLY A 162 -6.31 -48.30 21.72
C GLY A 162 -7.23 -47.37 20.95
N ASN A 163 -7.62 -46.27 21.60
CA ASN A 163 -8.49 -45.24 21.08
C ASN A 163 -7.93 -43.86 21.45
N PHE A 164 -7.85 -42.96 20.48
CA PHE A 164 -7.48 -41.57 20.68
C PHE A 164 -8.50 -40.67 19.98
N LYS A 165 -9.11 -39.75 20.73
CA LYS A 165 -10.11 -38.82 20.23
C LYS A 165 -9.61 -37.39 20.41
N LEU A 166 -9.58 -36.61 19.35
CA LEU A 166 -9.20 -35.20 19.38
C LEU A 166 -10.38 -34.36 18.90
N THR A 167 -10.76 -33.36 19.69
CA THR A 167 -11.73 -32.33 19.30
C THR A 167 -11.02 -30.99 19.23
N ASP A 168 -11.04 -30.37 18.04
CA ASP A 168 -10.38 -29.08 17.80
C ASP A 168 -11.17 -27.89 18.36
N SER A 169 -10.66 -26.67 18.14
CA SER A 169 -11.28 -25.41 18.60
C SER A 169 -12.61 -25.08 17.90
N LYS A 170 -12.91 -25.75 16.78
CA LYS A 170 -14.13 -25.59 15.96
C LYS A 170 -15.13 -26.72 16.21
N ALA A 171 -14.95 -27.49 17.28
CA ALA A 171 -15.75 -28.65 17.65
C ALA A 171 -15.80 -29.77 16.61
N LYS A 172 -14.83 -29.87 15.69
CA LYS A 172 -14.68 -31.05 14.84
C LYS A 172 -13.87 -32.11 15.59
N THR A 173 -14.26 -33.37 15.40
CA THR A 173 -13.64 -34.50 16.08
C THR A 173 -13.02 -35.46 15.07
N VAL A 174 -11.80 -35.91 15.37
CA VAL A 174 -11.17 -37.07 14.75
C VAL A 174 -10.94 -38.15 15.80
N GLU A 175 -11.16 -39.40 15.41
CA GLU A 175 -10.94 -40.56 16.25
C GLU A 175 -9.95 -41.52 15.57
N LEU A 176 -8.88 -41.87 16.26
CA LEU A 176 -7.99 -42.96 15.91
C LEU A 176 -8.41 -44.16 16.75
N SER A 177 -8.96 -45.19 16.10
CA SER A 177 -9.46 -46.40 16.74
C SER A 177 -8.61 -47.61 16.35
N GLU A 178 -8.85 -48.75 17.01
CA GLU A 178 -8.15 -50.01 16.70
C GLU A 178 -6.62 -49.88 16.74
N ILE A 179 -6.09 -49.00 17.62
CA ILE A 179 -4.66 -48.77 17.73
C ILE A 179 -4.03 -50.01 18.36
N ASN A 180 -3.43 -50.85 17.51
CA ASN A 180 -2.70 -52.04 17.89
C ASN A 180 -1.24 -51.82 17.56
N SER A 181 -0.37 -51.82 18.56
CA SER A 181 1.06 -51.59 18.35
C SER A 181 1.91 -52.58 19.12
N LYS A 182 3.01 -53.02 18.50
CA LYS A 182 4.11 -53.72 19.15
C LYS A 182 5.37 -52.91 18.93
N LEU A 183 6.02 -52.47 20.01
CA LEU A 183 7.25 -51.69 19.96
C LEU A 183 8.31 -52.36 20.83
N SER A 184 9.37 -52.86 20.21
CA SER A 184 10.49 -53.53 20.88
C SER A 184 11.64 -52.56 21.13
N LEU A 185 11.46 -51.57 22.01
CA LEU A 185 12.43 -50.52 22.26
C LEU A 185 13.75 -51.09 22.80
N ARG A 186 14.85 -50.85 22.09
CA ARG A 186 16.21 -51.20 22.50
C ARG A 186 17.13 -49.97 22.55
N PRO A 187 18.23 -50.02 23.33
CA PRO A 187 19.25 -48.99 23.31
C PRO A 187 19.88 -48.84 21.92
N PRO A 188 20.42 -47.65 21.58
CA PRO A 188 21.16 -47.43 20.34
C PRO A 188 22.22 -48.51 20.09
N GLY A 189 22.32 -48.97 18.85
CA GLY A 189 23.21 -50.06 18.42
C GLY A 189 22.59 -51.45 18.38
N ARG A 190 21.34 -51.60 18.85
CA ARG A 190 20.55 -52.83 18.75
C ARG A 190 19.28 -52.54 17.96
N GLN A 191 18.81 -53.55 17.26
CA GLN A 191 17.60 -53.48 16.46
C GLN A 191 16.37 -53.30 17.37
N THR A 192 15.54 -52.33 17.02
CA THR A 192 14.21 -52.08 17.56
C THR A 192 13.22 -52.31 16.44
N ASP A 193 12.22 -53.13 16.73
CA ASP A 193 11.15 -53.43 15.78
C ASP A 193 9.90 -52.70 16.23
N PHE A 194 9.13 -52.18 15.27
CA PHE A 194 7.79 -51.69 15.51
C PHE A 194 6.82 -52.19 14.43
N ASP A 195 5.58 -52.38 14.84
CA ASP A 195 4.44 -52.73 14.00
C ASP A 195 3.24 -52.00 14.61
N ILE A 196 2.62 -51.12 13.83
CA ILE A 196 1.52 -50.25 14.24
C ILE A 196 0.41 -50.42 13.21
N ASN A 197 -0.78 -50.77 13.70
CA ASN A 197 -2.02 -50.80 12.94
C ASN A 197 -3.01 -49.87 13.63
N LEU A 198 -3.67 -49.00 12.88
CA LEU A 198 -4.71 -48.12 13.40
C LEU A 198 -5.74 -47.78 12.32
N ALA A 199 -6.94 -47.43 12.75
CA ALA A 199 -8.01 -46.95 11.89
C ALA A 199 -8.31 -45.49 12.20
N VAL A 200 -8.16 -44.61 11.22
CA VAL A 200 -8.64 -43.22 11.30
C VAL A 200 -10.13 -43.22 10.99
N VAL A 201 -10.94 -42.72 11.92
CA VAL A 201 -12.38 -42.63 11.80
C VAL A 201 -12.75 -41.18 11.50
N ASN A 202 -13.41 -40.97 10.36
CA ASN A 202 -13.90 -39.65 9.98
C ASN A 202 -15.24 -39.33 10.66
N SER A 203 -15.76 -38.12 10.42
CA SER A 203 -17.04 -37.66 10.98
C SER A 203 -18.27 -38.46 10.50
N LYS A 204 -18.13 -39.25 9.41
CA LYS A 204 -19.16 -40.13 8.85
C LYS A 204 -19.08 -41.56 9.38
N ALA A 205 -18.19 -41.83 10.34
CA ALA A 205 -17.88 -43.17 10.86
C ALA A 205 -17.30 -44.15 9.83
N GLU A 206 -16.72 -43.64 8.74
CA GLU A 206 -15.93 -44.42 7.79
C GLU A 206 -14.52 -44.61 8.35
N LYS A 207 -13.92 -45.77 8.11
CA LYS A 207 -12.61 -46.15 8.66
C LYS A 207 -11.56 -46.24 7.55
N SER A 208 -10.46 -45.52 7.71
CA SER A 208 -9.27 -45.60 6.86
C SER A 208 -8.16 -46.32 7.62
N GLN A 209 -7.62 -47.40 7.06
CA GLN A 209 -6.61 -48.21 7.72
C GLN A 209 -5.21 -47.66 7.44
N ILE A 210 -4.40 -47.57 8.48
CA ILE A 210 -2.97 -47.21 8.40
C ILE A 210 -2.17 -48.35 9.06
N HIS A 211 -1.27 -48.92 8.28
CA HIS A 211 -0.29 -49.90 8.75
C HIS A 211 1.11 -49.31 8.58
N ALA A 212 1.93 -49.40 9.63
CA ALA A 212 3.34 -49.04 9.56
C ALA A 212 4.16 -50.08 10.32
N GLU A 213 5.09 -50.72 9.64
CA GLU A 213 6.05 -51.64 10.25
C GLU A 213 7.47 -51.28 9.88
N GLY A 214 8.42 -51.64 10.76
CA GLY A 214 9.81 -51.43 10.46
C GLY A 214 10.75 -52.01 11.50
N LYS A 215 11.96 -52.33 11.03
CA LYS A 215 13.06 -52.83 11.87
C LYS A 215 14.20 -51.83 11.79
N ILE A 216 14.42 -51.06 12.86
CA ILE A 216 15.38 -49.96 12.87
C ILE A 216 16.49 -50.16 13.90
N LYS A 217 17.71 -49.85 13.50
CA LYS A 217 18.91 -49.96 14.32
C LYS A 217 19.66 -48.62 14.30
N PRO A 218 19.45 -47.75 15.30
CA PRO A 218 20.23 -46.55 15.48
C PRO A 218 21.71 -46.87 15.78
N ASP A 219 22.63 -45.97 15.43
CA ASP A 219 24.06 -46.12 15.72
C ASP A 219 24.34 -46.03 17.24
N LYS A 220 25.27 -46.87 17.74
CA LYS A 220 25.80 -46.83 19.12
C LYS A 220 26.42 -45.49 19.47
N ALA A 221 26.99 -44.79 18.49
CA ALA A 221 27.69 -43.53 18.71
C ALA A 221 26.75 -42.35 18.99
N ILE A 222 25.47 -42.45 18.61
CA ILE A 222 24.48 -41.40 18.77
C ILE A 222 23.74 -41.62 20.08
N ARG A 223 23.87 -40.66 20.99
CA ARG A 223 23.37 -40.76 22.37
C ARG A 223 21.85 -40.62 22.49
N ASN A 224 21.18 -40.16 21.42
CA ASN A 224 19.73 -39.97 21.31
C ASN A 224 19.18 -40.73 20.08
N TRP A 225 17.88 -41.00 20.06
CA TRP A 225 17.19 -41.47 18.86
C TRP A 225 17.24 -40.38 17.78
N SER A 226 17.88 -40.66 16.65
CA SER A 226 17.91 -39.78 15.49
C SER A 226 17.79 -40.57 14.20
N LEU A 227 17.27 -39.91 13.15
CA LEU A 227 17.27 -40.49 11.81
C LEU A 227 18.70 -40.73 11.30
N LYS A 228 19.59 -39.74 11.47
CA LYS A 228 21.02 -39.89 11.19
C LYS A 228 21.59 -41.06 12.01
N GLY A 229 22.42 -41.94 11.43
CA GLY A 229 22.92 -43.14 12.13
C GLY A 229 21.97 -44.33 12.14
N THR A 230 20.74 -44.22 11.64
CA THR A 230 19.76 -45.31 11.72
C THR A 230 19.75 -46.14 10.43
N THR A 231 19.78 -47.47 10.57
CA THR A 231 19.68 -48.41 9.46
C THR A 231 18.51 -49.35 9.70
N GLY A 232 17.76 -49.71 8.68
CA GLY A 232 16.57 -50.52 8.84
C GLY A 232 15.70 -50.65 7.59
N ASP A 233 14.52 -51.22 7.78
CA ASP A 233 13.44 -51.22 6.80
C ASP A 233 12.20 -50.51 7.38
N LEU A 234 11.40 -49.93 6.49
CA LEU A 234 10.16 -49.22 6.80
C LEU A 234 9.14 -49.53 5.70
N ILE A 235 8.00 -50.06 6.10
CA ILE A 235 6.83 -50.25 5.24
C ILE A 235 5.70 -49.40 5.82
N VAL A 236 5.04 -48.63 4.96
CA VAL A 236 3.88 -47.81 5.30
C VAL A 236 2.80 -48.06 4.27
N GLU A 237 1.64 -48.50 4.72
CA GLU A 237 0.44 -48.68 3.92
C GLU A 237 -0.68 -47.80 4.49
N VAL A 238 -1.32 -47.04 3.62
CA VAL A 238 -2.44 -46.17 3.93
C VAL A 238 -3.53 -46.51 2.93
N ASN A 239 -4.72 -46.86 3.43
CA ASN A 239 -5.86 -47.23 2.59
C ASN A 239 -7.00 -46.21 2.78
N ASP A 240 -7.28 -45.49 1.69
CA ASP A 240 -8.40 -44.55 1.53
C ASP A 240 -8.53 -43.55 2.69
N LEU A 241 -7.41 -42.93 3.08
CA LEU A 241 -7.38 -41.90 4.12
C LEU A 241 -8.09 -40.63 3.65
N ASP A 242 -9.19 -40.30 4.31
CA ASP A 242 -9.88 -39.03 4.15
C ASP A 242 -9.07 -37.91 4.79
N LEU A 243 -8.45 -37.06 3.97
CA LEU A 243 -7.59 -35.96 4.45
C LEU A 243 -8.36 -34.95 5.33
N GLU A 244 -9.68 -34.83 5.18
CA GLU A 244 -10.47 -33.92 6.03
C GLU A 244 -10.44 -34.37 7.50
N SER A 245 -10.28 -35.67 7.75
CA SER A 245 -10.15 -36.23 9.10
C SER A 245 -8.87 -35.77 9.82
N LEU A 246 -7.83 -35.37 9.07
CA LEU A 246 -6.57 -34.92 9.66
C LEU A 246 -6.59 -33.45 10.07
N GLY A 247 -7.64 -32.68 9.74
CA GLY A 247 -7.70 -31.24 9.99
C GLY A 247 -7.40 -30.87 11.45
N SER A 248 -8.01 -31.57 12.41
CA SER A 248 -7.78 -31.33 13.85
C SER A 248 -6.36 -31.68 14.28
N ILE A 249 -5.72 -32.67 13.65
CA ILE A 249 -4.31 -33.04 13.92
C ILE A 249 -3.35 -31.99 13.34
N LEU A 250 -3.63 -31.48 12.15
CA LEU A 250 -2.85 -30.40 11.52
C LEU A 250 -2.94 -29.11 12.33
N GLU A 251 -4.12 -28.77 12.86
CA GLU A 251 -4.31 -27.63 13.75
C GLU A 251 -3.49 -27.79 15.05
N LEU A 252 -3.50 -28.98 15.65
CA LEU A 252 -2.66 -29.29 16.82
C LEU A 252 -1.16 -29.13 16.50
N ALA A 253 -0.75 -29.45 15.27
CA ALA A 253 0.60 -29.24 14.76
C ALA A 253 0.90 -27.80 14.32
N LYS A 254 -0.08 -26.89 14.39
CA LYS A 254 -0.02 -25.50 13.91
C LYS A 254 0.31 -25.39 12.41
N ILE A 255 -0.16 -26.35 11.63
CA ILE A 255 -0.04 -26.36 10.17
C ILE A 255 -1.35 -25.81 9.59
N ASP A 256 -1.28 -24.61 9.01
CA ASP A 256 -2.43 -23.95 8.39
C ASP A 256 -2.65 -24.48 6.96
N VAL A 257 -3.16 -25.71 6.87
CA VAL A 257 -3.53 -26.34 5.60
C VAL A 257 -4.87 -27.04 5.79
N GLN A 258 -5.81 -26.80 4.89
CA GLN A 258 -7.04 -27.58 4.82
C GLN A 258 -6.98 -28.45 3.58
N ALA A 259 -7.08 -29.76 3.76
CA ALA A 259 -7.05 -30.73 2.69
C ALA A 259 -8.28 -31.63 2.79
N LYS A 260 -8.86 -31.96 1.64
CA LYS A 260 -9.92 -32.95 1.47
C LYS A 260 -9.53 -33.93 0.37
N GLY A 261 -10.20 -35.06 0.33
CA GLY A 261 -9.98 -36.12 -0.65
C GLY A 261 -9.48 -37.41 0.00
N LEU A 262 -9.54 -38.50 -0.76
CA LEU A 262 -9.11 -39.82 -0.30
C LEU A 262 -7.70 -40.08 -0.81
N VAL A 263 -6.80 -40.51 0.09
CA VAL A 263 -5.41 -40.84 -0.22
C VAL A 263 -5.10 -42.26 0.18
N SER A 264 -4.61 -43.04 -0.77
CA SER A 264 -4.00 -44.35 -0.56
C SER A 264 -2.50 -44.25 -0.86
N ALA A 265 -1.67 -44.88 -0.03
CA ALA A 265 -0.22 -44.89 -0.21
C ALA A 265 0.35 -46.26 0.15
N ASP A 266 1.30 -46.72 -0.64
CA ASP A 266 2.13 -47.90 -0.37
C ASP A 266 3.58 -47.46 -0.50
N LEU A 267 4.35 -47.55 0.58
CA LEU A 267 5.72 -47.10 0.64
C LEU A 267 6.59 -48.15 1.32
N ASN A 268 7.62 -48.60 0.61
CA ASN A 268 8.64 -49.49 1.13
C ASN A 268 10.02 -48.82 0.98
N ALA A 269 10.69 -48.65 2.11
CA ALA A 269 11.99 -48.01 2.20
C ALA A 269 12.99 -48.90 2.94
N VAL A 270 14.17 -49.08 2.37
CA VAL A 270 15.35 -49.57 3.09
C VAL A 270 16.17 -48.35 3.47
N ILE A 271 16.53 -48.19 4.73
CA ILE A 271 17.25 -47.05 5.29
C ILE A 271 18.64 -47.51 5.72
N LYS A 272 19.67 -46.71 5.44
CA LYS A 272 21.06 -46.93 5.84
C LYS A 272 21.68 -45.60 6.28
N ASP A 273 22.16 -45.57 7.52
CA ASP A 273 22.75 -44.38 8.15
C ASP A 273 21.87 -43.11 8.05
N GLY A 274 20.55 -43.28 8.10
CA GLY A 274 19.55 -42.21 8.01
C GLY A 274 19.18 -41.76 6.61
N ASN A 275 19.77 -42.34 5.56
CA ASN A 275 19.37 -42.12 4.16
C ASN A 275 18.65 -43.37 3.63
N PHE A 276 17.76 -43.23 2.65
CA PHE A 276 17.22 -44.42 1.99
C PHE A 276 18.30 -45.07 1.08
N GLU A 277 18.37 -46.39 1.07
CA GLU A 277 19.12 -47.22 0.11
C GLU A 277 18.24 -47.62 -1.08
N ASN A 278 17.01 -48.06 -0.81
CA ASN A 278 15.97 -48.27 -1.82
C ASN A 278 14.68 -47.64 -1.33
N LEU A 279 13.94 -47.00 -2.23
CA LEU A 279 12.61 -46.47 -1.97
C LEU A 279 11.71 -46.84 -3.14
N THR A 280 10.69 -47.64 -2.86
CA THR A 280 9.61 -47.94 -3.82
C THR A 280 8.31 -47.53 -3.20
N GLY A 281 7.45 -46.86 -3.97
CA GLY A 281 6.13 -46.56 -3.49
C GLY A 281 5.19 -46.04 -4.55
N SER A 282 3.91 -46.01 -4.19
CA SER A 282 2.86 -45.38 -4.97
C SER A 282 1.95 -44.57 -4.05
N ILE A 283 1.48 -43.43 -4.55
CA ILE A 283 0.45 -42.61 -3.92
C ILE A 283 -0.66 -42.47 -4.93
N LYS A 284 -1.89 -42.77 -4.52
CA LYS A 284 -3.10 -42.56 -5.28
C LYS A 284 -4.01 -41.67 -4.48
N ALA A 285 -4.46 -40.58 -5.06
CA ALA A 285 -5.44 -39.73 -4.43
C ALA A 285 -6.60 -39.41 -5.37
N THR A 286 -7.79 -39.25 -4.79
CA THR A 286 -8.99 -38.88 -5.53
C THR A 286 -9.71 -37.72 -4.86
N ASN A 287 -10.27 -36.83 -5.68
CA ASN A 287 -11.01 -35.64 -5.25
C ASN A 287 -10.23 -34.77 -4.24
N LEU A 288 -8.95 -34.52 -4.53
CA LEU A 288 -8.14 -33.63 -3.72
C LEU A 288 -8.65 -32.19 -3.84
N ASP A 289 -8.77 -31.51 -2.71
CA ASP A 289 -9.11 -30.09 -2.58
C ASP A 289 -8.26 -29.51 -1.44
N ILE A 290 -7.29 -28.69 -1.78
CA ILE A 290 -6.23 -28.21 -0.87
C ILE A 290 -6.24 -26.68 -0.87
N THR A 291 -6.32 -26.12 0.33
CA THR A 291 -6.19 -24.68 0.58
C THR A 291 -5.16 -24.42 1.67
N GLY A 292 -4.50 -23.27 1.60
CA GLY A 292 -3.55 -22.83 2.62
C GLY A 292 -2.86 -21.51 2.25
N PRO A 293 -2.10 -20.90 3.18
CA PRO A 293 -1.42 -19.62 2.96
C PRO A 293 -0.50 -19.61 1.73
N ALA A 294 0.12 -20.75 1.40
CA ALA A 294 1.02 -20.87 0.26
C ALA A 294 0.32 -20.70 -1.10
N LEU A 295 -1.01 -20.82 -1.15
CA LEU A 295 -1.84 -20.62 -2.35
C LEU A 295 -2.48 -19.23 -2.40
N ASN A 296 -2.12 -18.31 -1.49
CA ASN A 296 -2.64 -16.94 -1.46
C ASN A 296 -4.19 -16.83 -1.53
N GLY A 297 -4.90 -17.78 -0.92
CA GLY A 297 -6.38 -17.84 -0.94
C GLY A 297 -6.98 -18.66 -2.08
N ASP A 298 -6.17 -19.15 -3.02
CA ASP A 298 -6.59 -20.08 -4.06
C ASP A 298 -6.82 -21.50 -3.52
N ASN A 299 -7.49 -22.31 -4.34
CA ASN A 299 -7.84 -23.69 -4.02
C ASN A 299 -7.37 -24.63 -5.13
N LEU A 300 -6.41 -25.50 -4.78
CA LEU A 300 -5.88 -26.51 -5.67
C LEU A 300 -6.77 -27.77 -5.63
N LYS A 301 -7.37 -28.12 -6.77
CA LYS A 301 -8.19 -29.31 -6.92
C LYS A 301 -7.63 -30.27 -7.97
N THR A 302 -7.77 -31.56 -7.71
CA THR A 302 -7.50 -32.60 -8.71
C THR A 302 -8.39 -33.80 -8.44
N SER A 303 -9.09 -34.28 -9.48
CA SER A 303 -9.97 -35.45 -9.39
C SER A 303 -9.17 -36.73 -9.20
N LEU A 304 -7.97 -36.79 -9.79
CA LEU A 304 -7.02 -37.89 -9.66
C LEU A 304 -5.60 -37.35 -9.44
N LEU A 305 -4.84 -38.06 -8.62
CA LEU A 305 -3.39 -37.91 -8.53
C LEU A 305 -2.77 -39.30 -8.38
N ASN A 306 -1.92 -39.69 -9.32
CA ASN A 306 -1.10 -40.88 -9.23
C ASN A 306 0.38 -40.48 -9.19
N VAL A 307 1.08 -40.96 -8.18
CA VAL A 307 2.54 -40.83 -8.06
C VAL A 307 3.13 -42.23 -7.96
N ALA A 308 4.11 -42.53 -8.79
CA ALA A 308 4.87 -43.78 -8.71
C ALA A 308 6.35 -43.47 -8.59
N VAL A 309 7.00 -44.03 -7.56
CA VAL A 309 8.39 -43.74 -7.24
C VAL A 309 9.19 -45.02 -7.04
N LYS A 310 10.36 -45.09 -7.67
CA LYS A 310 11.37 -46.14 -7.53
C LYS A 310 12.76 -45.52 -7.59
N LEU A 311 13.35 -45.35 -6.42
CA LEU A 311 14.66 -44.75 -6.22
C LEU A 311 15.62 -45.76 -5.59
N LYS A 312 16.88 -45.69 -6.00
CA LYS A 312 17.97 -46.47 -5.42
C LYS A 312 19.16 -45.58 -5.14
N SER A 313 19.54 -45.44 -3.88
CA SER A 313 20.72 -44.68 -3.46
C SER A 313 21.98 -45.54 -3.59
N GLN A 314 22.99 -45.00 -4.25
CA GLN A 314 24.30 -45.61 -4.45
C GLN A 314 25.38 -44.55 -4.14
N GLN A 315 26.10 -44.72 -3.04
CA GLN A 315 27.12 -43.77 -2.58
C GLN A 315 26.58 -42.35 -2.34
N GLN A 316 26.92 -41.38 -3.20
CA GLN A 316 26.42 -39.99 -3.17
C GLN A 316 25.41 -39.69 -4.30
N LEU A 317 24.91 -40.72 -5.00
CA LEU A 317 23.95 -40.61 -6.08
C LEU A 317 22.65 -41.36 -5.76
N ILE A 318 21.55 -40.87 -6.29
CA ILE A 318 20.23 -41.49 -6.30
C ILE A 318 19.93 -41.85 -7.75
N ASN A 319 19.84 -43.14 -8.04
CA ASN A 319 19.30 -43.63 -9.30
C ASN A 319 17.77 -43.56 -9.23
N ILE A 320 17.19 -42.67 -10.01
CA ILE A 320 15.75 -42.54 -10.25
C ILE A 320 15.39 -43.53 -11.38
N GLU A 321 14.95 -44.73 -11.02
CA GLU A 321 14.48 -45.73 -12.00
C GLU A 321 13.09 -45.36 -12.52
N GLN A 322 12.26 -44.79 -11.66
CA GLN A 322 10.93 -44.28 -11.99
C GLN A 322 10.55 -43.17 -11.01
N PHE A 323 10.17 -42.01 -11.53
CA PHE A 323 9.43 -41.01 -10.79
C PHE A 323 8.38 -40.45 -11.75
N GLN A 324 7.14 -40.88 -11.60
CA GLN A 324 6.02 -40.47 -12.45
C GLN A 324 4.98 -39.75 -11.60
N PHE A 325 4.46 -38.67 -12.17
CA PHE A 325 3.40 -37.85 -11.62
C PHE A 325 2.32 -37.71 -12.69
N ASP A 326 1.08 -38.01 -12.34
CA ASP A 326 -0.06 -37.98 -13.25
C ASP A 326 -1.27 -37.40 -12.53
N SER A 327 -1.73 -36.25 -12.99
CA SER A 327 -2.92 -35.55 -12.51
C SER A 327 -3.69 -34.93 -13.68
N ASP A 328 -4.87 -34.40 -13.39
CA ASP A 328 -5.75 -33.79 -14.40
C ASP A 328 -5.11 -32.62 -15.16
N TRP A 329 -4.11 -31.97 -14.55
CA TRP A 329 -3.49 -30.76 -15.07
C TRP A 329 -1.98 -30.87 -15.26
N LEU A 330 -1.32 -31.92 -14.75
CA LEU A 330 0.13 -32.12 -14.87
C LEU A 330 0.47 -33.60 -15.02
N VAL A 331 1.20 -33.92 -16.08
CA VAL A 331 1.85 -35.22 -16.28
C VAL A 331 3.35 -34.99 -16.34
N GLY A 332 4.12 -35.77 -15.59
CA GLY A 332 5.56 -35.63 -15.51
C GLY A 332 6.26 -36.96 -15.28
N GLN A 333 7.42 -37.11 -15.87
CA GLN A 333 8.31 -38.24 -15.62
C GLN A 333 9.74 -37.76 -15.42
N ILE A 334 10.43 -38.35 -14.46
CA ILE A 334 11.83 -38.07 -14.15
C ILE A 334 12.57 -39.40 -14.03
N GLY A 335 13.77 -39.45 -14.59
CA GLY A 335 14.67 -40.60 -14.50
C GLY A 335 16.14 -40.18 -14.63
N GLY A 336 17.04 -41.04 -14.19
CA GLY A 336 18.49 -40.81 -14.25
C GLY A 336 19.18 -40.88 -12.89
N MET A 337 20.49 -40.62 -12.86
CA MET A 337 21.29 -40.61 -11.63
C MET A 337 21.54 -39.19 -11.14
N VAL A 338 20.95 -38.81 -10.01
CA VAL A 338 21.05 -37.45 -9.43
C VAL A 338 21.85 -37.45 -8.14
N PRO A 339 22.49 -36.34 -7.72
CA PRO A 339 23.17 -36.27 -6.42
C PRO A 339 22.20 -36.43 -5.24
N THR A 340 22.64 -37.05 -4.14
CA THR A 340 21.84 -37.17 -2.89
C THR A 340 21.59 -35.83 -2.21
N THR A 341 22.45 -34.85 -2.47
CA THR A 341 22.27 -33.45 -2.06
C THR A 341 22.17 -32.58 -3.31
N PHE A 342 20.99 -32.02 -3.55
CA PHE A 342 20.76 -31.07 -4.63
C PHE A 342 20.86 -29.65 -4.09
N SER A 343 21.96 -28.95 -4.39
CA SER A 343 22.17 -27.56 -3.97
C SER A 343 21.76 -26.60 -5.09
N SER A 344 22.08 -26.97 -6.33
CA SER A 344 21.68 -26.22 -7.53
C SER A 344 21.82 -27.05 -8.80
N TRP A 345 21.25 -26.54 -9.90
CA TRP A 345 21.41 -27.11 -11.24
C TRP A 345 22.87 -27.24 -11.71
N SER A 346 23.83 -26.51 -11.10
CA SER A 346 25.25 -26.66 -11.44
C SER A 346 25.84 -28.00 -11.04
N ASP A 347 25.21 -28.72 -10.12
CA ASP A 347 25.69 -30.03 -9.65
C ASP A 347 25.64 -31.07 -10.81
N PHE A 348 24.68 -30.91 -11.74
CA PHE A 348 24.55 -31.68 -12.99
C PHE A 348 25.61 -31.36 -14.05
N LEU A 349 26.34 -30.25 -13.87
CA LEU A 349 27.33 -29.75 -14.82
C LEU A 349 28.76 -30.22 -14.48
N THR A 350 28.94 -31.11 -13.51
CA THR A 350 30.27 -31.66 -13.20
C THR A 350 30.71 -32.67 -14.27
N SER A 351 31.90 -32.50 -14.84
CA SER A 351 32.41 -33.33 -15.95
C SER A 351 32.93 -34.70 -15.54
N GLU A 352 33.03 -34.98 -14.23
CA GLU A 352 33.64 -36.17 -13.65
C GLU A 352 32.63 -37.15 -13.03
N SER A 353 31.32 -36.89 -13.14
CA SER A 353 30.29 -37.66 -12.45
C SER A 353 29.43 -38.52 -13.39
N ASP A 354 28.99 -39.68 -12.92
CA ASP A 354 27.97 -40.54 -13.56
C ASP A 354 26.56 -39.93 -13.50
N VAL A 355 26.45 -38.62 -13.23
CA VAL A 355 25.20 -37.91 -13.06
C VAL A 355 24.48 -37.75 -14.41
N SER A 356 23.21 -38.10 -14.41
CA SER A 356 22.31 -37.94 -15.54
C SER A 356 20.89 -37.59 -15.08
N LEU A 357 20.17 -36.81 -15.87
CA LEU A 357 18.79 -36.47 -15.64
C LEU A 357 18.06 -36.48 -16.98
N ASN A 358 16.92 -37.14 -17.04
CA ASN A 358 15.93 -36.98 -18.09
C ASN A 358 14.62 -36.67 -17.40
N ALA A 359 14.02 -35.54 -17.74
CA ALA A 359 12.71 -35.15 -17.25
C ALA A 359 11.87 -34.69 -18.44
N ASP A 360 10.64 -35.16 -18.51
CA ASP A 360 9.63 -34.69 -19.44
C ASP A 360 8.39 -34.30 -18.64
N PHE A 361 7.75 -33.21 -19.04
CA PHE A 361 6.50 -32.78 -18.41
C PHE A 361 5.55 -32.14 -19.41
N GLU A 362 4.27 -32.24 -19.10
CA GLU A 362 3.16 -31.64 -19.81
C GLU A 362 2.16 -31.10 -18.80
N LEU A 363 1.84 -29.81 -18.92
CA LEU A 363 0.98 -29.05 -18.03
C LEU A 363 -0.17 -28.45 -18.84
N ASP A 364 -1.41 -28.74 -18.44
CA ASP A 364 -2.59 -27.99 -18.87
C ASP A 364 -2.65 -26.67 -18.08
N VAL A 365 -2.26 -25.60 -18.78
CA VAL A 365 -2.16 -24.26 -18.20
C VAL A 365 -3.54 -23.70 -17.89
N ALA A 366 -4.56 -24.03 -18.68
CA ALA A 366 -5.92 -23.56 -18.41
C ALA A 366 -6.47 -24.20 -17.13
N ALA A 367 -6.25 -25.51 -16.96
CA ALA A 367 -6.64 -26.22 -15.75
C ALA A 367 -5.87 -25.73 -14.51
N ALA A 368 -4.58 -25.42 -14.63
CA ALA A 368 -3.79 -24.90 -13.52
C ALA A 368 -4.17 -23.45 -13.14
N LEU A 369 -4.24 -22.55 -14.13
CA LEU A 369 -4.50 -21.11 -13.88
C LEU A 369 -5.93 -20.83 -13.42
N SER A 370 -6.92 -21.61 -13.86
CA SER A 370 -8.32 -21.45 -13.43
C SER A 370 -8.54 -21.74 -11.94
N GLN A 371 -7.65 -22.52 -11.33
CA GLN A 371 -7.71 -22.91 -9.93
C GLN A 371 -6.84 -22.02 -9.03
N MET A 372 -5.83 -21.37 -9.61
CA MET A 372 -4.83 -20.58 -8.90
C MET A 372 -4.63 -19.14 -9.47
N PRO A 373 -5.71 -18.39 -9.77
CA PRO A 373 -5.59 -17.10 -10.45
C PRO A 373 -4.80 -16.06 -9.64
N HIS A 374 -4.97 -16.02 -8.31
CA HIS A 374 -4.26 -15.04 -7.47
C HIS A 374 -2.78 -15.40 -7.33
N THR A 375 -2.46 -16.70 -7.24
CA THR A 375 -1.10 -17.21 -7.16
C THR A 375 -0.30 -16.86 -8.42
N PHE A 376 -0.95 -16.85 -9.58
CA PHE A 376 -0.32 -16.53 -10.88
C PHE A 376 -0.54 -15.09 -11.37
N GLY A 377 -1.27 -14.25 -10.62
CA GLY A 377 -1.51 -12.84 -10.99
C GLY A 377 -2.33 -12.65 -12.26
N ILE A 378 -3.31 -13.52 -12.51
CA ILE A 378 -4.22 -13.41 -13.66
C ILE A 378 -5.25 -12.29 -13.39
N LYS A 379 -5.62 -11.52 -14.42
CA LYS A 379 -6.67 -10.49 -14.30
C LYS A 379 -7.98 -11.11 -13.79
N GLU A 380 -8.68 -10.43 -12.87
CA GLU A 380 -9.90 -10.96 -12.22
C GLU A 380 -10.99 -11.41 -13.21
N GLU A 381 -11.12 -10.73 -14.36
CA GLU A 381 -12.12 -11.04 -15.38
C GLU A 381 -11.63 -12.03 -16.46
N MET A 382 -10.34 -12.38 -16.47
CA MET A 382 -9.74 -13.26 -17.48
C MET A 382 -9.99 -14.73 -17.13
N LYS A 383 -10.69 -15.42 -18.02
CA LYS A 383 -10.84 -16.89 -17.97
C LYS A 383 -9.93 -17.53 -18.99
N VAL A 384 -8.85 -18.18 -18.55
CA VAL A 384 -8.00 -18.97 -19.44
C VAL A 384 -8.75 -20.23 -19.87
N THR A 385 -8.89 -20.43 -21.18
CA THR A 385 -9.70 -21.51 -21.80
C THR A 385 -8.87 -22.59 -22.47
N SER A 386 -7.63 -22.29 -22.86
CA SER A 386 -6.68 -23.27 -23.37
C SER A 386 -5.25 -22.82 -23.10
N GLY A 387 -4.33 -23.78 -23.08
CA GLY A 387 -2.90 -23.52 -22.99
C GLY A 387 -2.18 -24.80 -22.58
N LYS A 388 -1.11 -25.14 -23.29
CA LYS A 388 -0.34 -26.35 -23.06
C LYS A 388 1.13 -26.04 -22.91
N LEU A 389 1.67 -26.19 -21.70
CA LEU A 389 3.09 -26.03 -21.43
C LEU A 389 3.74 -27.41 -21.39
N SER A 390 4.65 -27.67 -22.31
CA SER A 390 5.41 -28.91 -22.38
C SER A 390 6.89 -28.62 -22.31
N GLY A 391 7.68 -29.50 -21.71
CA GLY A 391 9.12 -29.36 -21.71
C GLY A 391 9.86 -30.67 -21.49
N ASN A 392 11.11 -30.68 -21.94
CA ASN A 392 12.05 -31.76 -21.70
C ASN A 392 13.38 -31.20 -21.20
N ILE A 393 13.98 -31.86 -20.22
CA ILE A 393 15.28 -31.52 -19.65
C ILE A 393 16.14 -32.78 -19.69
N LYS A 394 17.31 -32.69 -20.29
CA LYS A 394 18.30 -33.77 -20.38
C LYS A 394 19.65 -33.27 -19.89
N ALA A 395 20.17 -33.84 -18.81
CA ALA A 395 21.53 -33.58 -18.35
C ALA A 395 22.35 -34.87 -18.39
N ASN A 396 23.58 -34.81 -18.90
CA ASN A 396 24.51 -35.94 -18.95
C ASN A 396 25.94 -35.44 -19.19
N ARG A 397 26.93 -35.98 -18.47
CA ARG A 397 28.38 -35.75 -18.69
C ARG A 397 28.74 -34.25 -18.83
N GLY A 398 28.27 -33.44 -17.88
CA GLY A 398 28.58 -32.01 -17.85
C GLY A 398 27.89 -31.19 -18.96
N LYS A 399 26.84 -31.72 -19.59
CA LYS A 399 25.95 -31.00 -20.50
C LYS A 399 24.52 -31.02 -19.97
N LEU A 400 23.79 -29.91 -20.13
CA LEU A 400 22.38 -29.78 -19.81
C LEU A 400 21.66 -29.15 -21.00
N ASN A 401 20.67 -29.85 -21.53
CA ASN A 401 19.80 -29.41 -22.61
C ASN A 401 18.37 -29.33 -22.09
N GLY A 402 17.76 -28.15 -22.11
CA GLY A 402 16.37 -27.92 -21.78
C GLY A 402 15.62 -27.34 -22.97
N GLN A 403 14.39 -27.78 -23.18
CA GLN A 403 13.45 -27.12 -24.09
C GLN A 403 12.09 -27.03 -23.41
N VAL A 404 11.46 -25.88 -23.53
CA VAL A 404 10.11 -25.61 -23.04
C VAL A 404 9.30 -24.92 -24.13
N LYS A 405 8.01 -25.26 -24.23
CA LYS A 405 7.10 -24.71 -25.23
C LYS A 405 5.72 -24.53 -24.63
N LEU A 406 5.19 -23.31 -24.70
CA LEU A 406 3.82 -22.97 -24.38
C LEU A 406 3.05 -22.78 -25.70
N ASN A 407 2.11 -23.68 -25.96
CA ASN A 407 1.24 -23.63 -27.14
C ASN A 407 -0.17 -23.20 -26.77
N GLU A 408 -0.85 -22.54 -27.73
CA GLU A 408 -2.30 -22.34 -27.72
C GLU A 408 -2.84 -21.69 -26.43
N LEU A 409 -2.06 -20.78 -25.82
CA LEU A 409 -2.56 -20.00 -24.69
C LEU A 409 -3.68 -19.08 -25.19
N ALA A 410 -4.90 -19.33 -24.72
CA ALA A 410 -6.08 -18.55 -25.06
C ALA A 410 -7.02 -18.41 -23.87
N GLY A 411 -7.77 -17.32 -23.84
CA GLY A 411 -8.73 -17.02 -22.80
C GLY A 411 -9.88 -16.16 -23.32
N THR A 412 -10.78 -15.81 -22.41
CA THR A 412 -11.90 -14.92 -22.68
C THR A 412 -12.03 -13.89 -21.58
N ILE A 413 -12.25 -12.64 -21.98
CA ILE A 413 -12.71 -11.53 -21.13
C ILE A 413 -14.04 -11.09 -21.73
N GLU A 414 -15.11 -10.99 -20.92
CA GLU A 414 -16.45 -10.58 -21.38
C GLU A 414 -16.93 -11.31 -22.66
N ASN A 415 -16.66 -12.62 -22.78
CA ASN A 415 -16.93 -13.46 -23.96
C ASN A 415 -16.14 -13.11 -25.25
N LYS A 416 -15.22 -12.15 -25.22
CA LYS A 416 -14.28 -11.90 -26.32
C LYS A 416 -13.12 -12.88 -26.24
N LYS A 417 -12.89 -13.64 -27.32
CA LYS A 417 -11.77 -14.59 -27.42
C LYS A 417 -10.44 -13.86 -27.61
N LEU A 418 -9.45 -14.26 -26.84
CA LEU A 418 -8.10 -13.72 -26.77
C LEU A 418 -7.11 -14.88 -26.86
N ALA A 419 -6.05 -14.76 -27.66
CA ALA A 419 -5.07 -15.83 -27.85
C ALA A 419 -3.72 -15.25 -28.24
N LEU A 420 -2.63 -15.90 -27.79
CA LEU A 420 -1.29 -15.60 -28.30
C LEU A 420 -1.21 -15.94 -29.79
N SER A 421 -0.60 -15.05 -30.57
CA SER A 421 -0.47 -15.24 -32.02
C SER A 421 0.53 -16.33 -32.39
N GLN A 422 1.51 -16.57 -31.52
CA GLN A 422 2.58 -17.55 -31.69
C GLN A 422 2.90 -18.25 -30.35
N PRO A 423 3.42 -19.48 -30.39
CA PRO A 423 3.85 -20.17 -29.18
C PRO A 423 5.06 -19.47 -28.54
N VAL A 424 5.16 -19.55 -27.22
CA VAL A 424 6.36 -19.13 -26.48
C VAL A 424 7.29 -20.33 -26.36
N THR A 425 8.53 -20.19 -26.80
CA THR A 425 9.54 -21.26 -26.75
C THR A 425 10.77 -20.80 -25.97
N GLY A 426 11.29 -21.68 -25.13
CA GLY A 426 12.58 -21.51 -24.46
C GLY A 426 13.48 -22.71 -24.77
N LYS A 427 14.74 -22.44 -25.08
CA LYS A 427 15.77 -23.45 -25.32
C LYS A 427 17.03 -23.08 -24.54
N LEU A 428 17.59 -24.08 -23.87
CA LEU A 428 18.76 -23.93 -23.02
C LEU A 428 19.74 -25.05 -23.33
N GLN A 429 20.98 -24.71 -23.62
CA GLN A 429 22.10 -25.64 -23.73
C GLN A 429 23.26 -25.09 -22.91
N ILE A 430 23.64 -25.83 -21.88
CA ILE A 430 24.77 -25.51 -21.01
C ILE A 430 25.76 -26.66 -21.11
N SER A 431 27.05 -26.35 -21.18
CA SER A 431 28.14 -27.31 -21.06
C SER A 431 29.19 -26.85 -20.07
N THR A 432 30.04 -27.78 -19.64
CA THR A 432 31.19 -27.49 -18.79
C THR A 432 32.49 -27.66 -19.55
N ASP A 433 33.31 -26.59 -19.57
CA ASP A 433 34.67 -26.59 -20.12
C ASP A 433 35.66 -26.28 -18.99
N LYS A 434 36.59 -27.19 -18.70
CA LYS A 434 37.62 -27.02 -17.64
C LYS A 434 37.06 -26.55 -16.28
N LYS A 435 35.93 -27.11 -15.84
CA LYS A 435 35.19 -26.75 -14.60
C LYS A 435 34.52 -25.36 -14.62
N LYS A 436 34.43 -24.70 -15.76
CA LYS A 436 33.64 -23.47 -15.96
C LYS A 436 32.35 -23.78 -16.70
N ILE A 437 31.28 -23.08 -16.30
CA ILE A 437 29.96 -23.21 -16.92
C ILE A 437 29.93 -22.36 -18.19
N ARG A 438 29.51 -22.95 -19.31
CA ARG A 438 29.34 -22.30 -20.60
C ARG A 438 27.89 -22.45 -21.06
N PHE A 439 27.25 -21.35 -21.38
CA PHE A 439 25.98 -21.34 -22.11
C PHE A 439 26.31 -21.47 -23.59
N ASP A 440 26.07 -22.66 -24.15
CA ASP A 440 26.18 -22.89 -25.58
C ASP A 440 25.04 -22.18 -26.31
N GLU A 441 23.85 -22.17 -25.70
CA GLU A 441 22.65 -21.52 -26.22
C GLU A 441 21.68 -21.22 -25.08
N LEU A 442 21.18 -19.99 -25.01
CA LEU A 442 19.94 -19.65 -24.32
C LEU A 442 19.13 -18.85 -25.33
N ASP A 443 18.02 -19.39 -25.81
CA ASP A 443 17.09 -18.72 -26.74
C ASP A 443 15.70 -18.75 -26.13
N VAL A 444 15.10 -17.57 -25.95
CA VAL A 444 13.71 -17.40 -25.56
C VAL A 444 13.03 -16.60 -26.67
N THR A 445 11.98 -17.16 -27.25
CA THR A 445 11.25 -16.55 -28.35
C THR A 445 9.75 -16.53 -28.04
N ALA A 446 9.13 -15.36 -28.19
CA ALA A 446 7.70 -15.10 -28.12
C ALA A 446 7.31 -14.14 -29.27
N SER A 447 6.02 -13.98 -29.54
CA SER A 447 5.52 -13.01 -30.55
C SER A 447 5.94 -11.56 -30.29
N PHE A 448 6.18 -11.22 -29.01
CA PHE A 448 6.52 -9.88 -28.54
C PHE A 448 7.96 -9.73 -28.02
N ALA A 449 8.74 -10.81 -27.91
CA ALA A 449 10.09 -10.73 -27.34
C ALA A 449 11.02 -11.83 -27.86
N ARG A 450 12.31 -11.51 -27.93
CA ARG A 450 13.39 -12.46 -28.18
C ARG A 450 14.57 -12.18 -27.26
N ILE A 451 15.14 -13.20 -26.64
CA ILE A 451 16.34 -13.10 -25.83
C ILE A 451 17.29 -14.21 -26.27
N ASN A 452 18.51 -13.86 -26.64
CA ASN A 452 19.58 -14.82 -26.92
C ASN A 452 20.76 -14.58 -25.97
N ALA A 453 21.37 -15.64 -25.45
CA ALA A 453 22.62 -15.53 -24.71
C ALA A 453 23.55 -16.71 -24.96
N SER A 454 24.86 -16.45 -24.95
CA SER A 454 25.90 -17.47 -25.11
C SER A 454 27.24 -17.01 -24.53
N GLY A 455 28.11 -17.96 -24.20
CA GLY A 455 29.44 -17.70 -23.64
C GLY A 455 29.65 -18.34 -22.27
N LEU A 456 30.78 -18.03 -21.64
CA LEU A 456 31.09 -18.49 -20.28
C LEU A 456 30.22 -17.75 -19.26
N LEU A 457 29.85 -18.35 -18.14
CA LEU A 457 29.06 -17.70 -17.09
C LEU A 457 29.75 -16.44 -16.52
N GLU A 458 31.08 -16.42 -16.52
CA GLU A 458 31.89 -15.26 -16.13
C GLU A 458 32.02 -14.20 -17.24
N GLN A 459 31.48 -14.45 -18.44
CA GLN A 459 31.50 -13.53 -19.57
C GLN A 459 30.38 -13.86 -20.56
N LEU A 460 29.15 -13.92 -20.07
CA LEU A 460 27.97 -14.28 -20.83
C LEU A 460 27.58 -13.09 -21.69
N LYS A 461 27.54 -13.27 -23.01
CA LYS A 461 27.01 -12.25 -23.93
C LYS A 461 25.53 -12.49 -24.11
N TYR A 462 24.75 -11.43 -24.17
CA TYR A 462 23.33 -11.51 -24.46
C TYR A 462 22.89 -10.41 -25.43
N ASP A 463 21.83 -10.69 -26.16
CA ASP A 463 21.04 -9.75 -26.94
C ASP A 463 19.55 -9.96 -26.66
N GLY A 464 18.80 -8.87 -26.67
CA GLY A 464 17.38 -8.84 -26.34
C GLY A 464 16.62 -7.92 -27.28
N TYR A 465 15.41 -8.31 -27.63
CA TYR A 465 14.44 -7.51 -28.36
C TYR A 465 13.08 -7.64 -27.70
N VAL A 466 12.38 -6.53 -27.53
CA VAL A 466 10.99 -6.49 -27.03
C VAL A 466 10.19 -5.51 -27.88
N ASP A 467 9.03 -5.95 -28.34
CA ASP A 467 7.97 -5.13 -28.95
C ASP A 467 6.93 -4.85 -27.86
N LEU A 468 6.92 -3.63 -27.32
CA LEU A 468 6.08 -3.25 -26.19
C LEU A 468 4.59 -3.23 -26.58
N GLU A 469 4.28 -2.91 -27.84
CA GLU A 469 2.91 -2.90 -28.34
C GLU A 469 2.35 -4.32 -28.41
N LYS A 470 3.13 -5.29 -28.92
CA LYS A 470 2.75 -6.71 -28.89
C LYS A 470 2.77 -7.28 -27.49
N LEU A 471 3.69 -6.86 -26.62
CA LEU A 471 3.71 -7.30 -25.22
C LEU A 471 2.39 -6.92 -24.55
N GLN A 472 1.94 -5.67 -24.72
CA GLN A 472 0.68 -5.21 -24.15
C GLN A 472 -0.55 -5.85 -24.84
N SER A 473 -0.56 -5.89 -26.17
CA SER A 473 -1.70 -6.38 -26.93
C SER A 473 -1.81 -7.90 -26.97
N GLU A 474 -0.76 -8.68 -26.67
CA GLU A 474 -0.85 -10.15 -26.60
C GLU A 474 -0.75 -10.67 -25.16
N PHE A 475 0.32 -10.32 -24.43
CA PHE A 475 0.54 -10.83 -23.07
C PHE A 475 -0.24 -10.03 -22.01
N GLY A 476 -0.32 -8.70 -22.19
CA GLY A 476 -1.08 -7.80 -21.32
C GLY A 476 -2.60 -8.02 -21.36
N GLN A 477 -3.09 -8.90 -22.24
CA GLN A 477 -4.45 -9.41 -22.19
C GLN A 477 -4.66 -10.38 -21.01
N PHE A 478 -3.64 -11.15 -20.62
CA PHE A 478 -3.71 -12.18 -19.58
C PHE A 478 -3.32 -11.69 -18.19
N VAL A 479 -2.36 -10.77 -18.13
CA VAL A 479 -1.80 -10.23 -16.87
C VAL A 479 -2.00 -8.72 -16.78
N ASP A 480 -2.11 -8.19 -15.57
CA ASP A 480 -2.15 -6.74 -15.37
C ASP A 480 -0.76 -6.12 -15.56
N LEU A 481 -0.62 -5.28 -16.59
CA LEU A 481 0.60 -4.52 -16.90
C LEU A 481 0.51 -3.05 -16.43
N GLY A 482 -0.54 -2.71 -15.66
CA GLY A 482 -0.81 -1.38 -15.16
C GLY A 482 -1.71 -0.54 -16.07
N LYS A 483 -1.92 0.71 -15.66
CA LYS A 483 -2.92 1.63 -16.20
C LYS A 483 -2.51 2.41 -17.45
N TYR A 484 -1.28 2.25 -17.94
CA TYR A 484 -0.77 3.01 -19.08
C TYR A 484 -0.69 2.12 -20.31
N GLU A 485 -1.12 2.65 -21.46
CA GLU A 485 -0.83 2.05 -22.75
C GLU A 485 0.61 2.39 -23.15
N ILE A 486 1.42 1.37 -23.44
CA ILE A 486 2.84 1.52 -23.76
C ILE A 486 3.13 0.83 -25.09
N SER A 487 3.70 1.57 -26.02
CA SER A 487 4.18 1.05 -27.31
C SER A 487 5.63 1.46 -27.56
N GLY A 488 6.27 0.79 -28.51
CA GLY A 488 7.66 1.02 -28.88
C GLY A 488 8.48 -0.26 -28.91
N GLU A 489 9.77 -0.13 -29.19
CA GLU A 489 10.70 -1.25 -29.27
C GLU A 489 11.88 -1.04 -28.34
N ILE A 490 12.33 -2.11 -27.70
CA ILE A 490 13.57 -2.13 -26.92
C ILE A 490 14.52 -3.12 -27.58
N VAL A 491 15.73 -2.68 -27.91
CA VAL A 491 16.82 -3.53 -28.38
C VAL A 491 17.96 -3.40 -27.39
N GLU A 492 18.42 -4.52 -26.84
CA GLU A 492 19.46 -4.54 -25.82
C GLU A 492 20.57 -5.50 -26.21
N GLN A 493 21.82 -5.16 -25.89
CA GLN A 493 22.94 -6.09 -25.98
C GLN A 493 23.94 -5.80 -24.87
N GLY A 494 24.55 -6.84 -24.32
CA GLY A 494 25.48 -6.66 -23.22
C GLY A 494 26.27 -7.90 -22.84
N THR A 495 26.96 -7.76 -21.73
CA THR A 495 27.70 -8.83 -21.06
C THR A 495 27.27 -8.93 -19.61
N LEU A 496 27.18 -10.16 -19.11
CA LEU A 496 26.91 -10.51 -17.73
C LEU A 496 28.04 -11.41 -17.24
N SER A 497 28.54 -11.17 -16.03
CA SER A 497 29.53 -12.01 -15.35
C SER A 497 28.97 -12.37 -13.99
N VAL A 498 28.75 -13.67 -13.77
CA VAL A 498 28.27 -14.19 -12.50
C VAL A 498 29.40 -14.93 -11.80
N ASN A 499 29.74 -14.50 -10.59
CA ASN A 499 30.64 -15.24 -9.72
C ASN A 499 30.01 -15.49 -8.34
N LYS A 500 30.80 -16.04 -7.41
CA LYS A 500 30.27 -16.44 -6.09
C LYS A 500 29.86 -15.26 -5.22
N SER A 501 30.55 -14.12 -5.33
CA SER A 501 30.32 -12.95 -4.47
C SER A 501 29.52 -11.85 -5.15
N GLU A 502 29.61 -11.73 -6.47
CA GLU A 502 29.00 -10.64 -7.21
C GLU A 502 28.40 -11.11 -8.54
N ILE A 503 27.49 -10.30 -9.06
CA ILE A 503 27.02 -10.35 -10.45
C ILE A 503 27.33 -9.00 -11.07
N THR A 504 28.16 -8.93 -12.11
CA THR A 504 28.39 -7.69 -12.85
C THR A 504 27.75 -7.76 -14.22
N GLY A 505 27.26 -6.63 -14.72
CA GLY A 505 26.70 -6.54 -16.05
C GLY A 505 27.02 -5.19 -16.67
N SER A 506 27.16 -5.15 -17.99
CA SER A 506 27.24 -3.91 -18.75
C SER A 506 26.63 -4.10 -20.11
N GLY A 507 26.04 -3.05 -20.66
CA GLY A 507 25.31 -3.16 -21.90
C GLY A 507 24.93 -1.81 -22.49
N VAL A 508 24.35 -1.90 -23.67
CA VAL A 508 23.69 -0.80 -24.35
C VAL A 508 22.27 -1.23 -24.68
N SER A 509 21.32 -0.36 -24.37
CA SER A 509 19.92 -0.51 -24.71
C SER A 509 19.50 0.66 -25.59
N GLN A 510 18.70 0.36 -26.60
CA GLN A 510 18.10 1.34 -27.48
C GLN A 510 16.59 1.19 -27.38
N VAL A 511 15.94 2.26 -26.92
CA VAL A 511 14.48 2.39 -26.94
C VAL A 511 14.10 3.19 -28.18
N LYS A 512 13.15 2.69 -28.97
CA LYS A 512 12.66 3.34 -30.20
C LYS A 512 11.15 3.55 -30.12
N ASN A 513 10.70 4.72 -30.56
CA ASN A 513 9.29 5.08 -30.67
C ASN A 513 8.48 4.79 -29.39
N LEU A 514 9.08 5.05 -28.22
CA LEU A 514 8.39 4.87 -26.95
C LEU A 514 7.19 5.83 -26.91
N ARG A 515 6.01 5.28 -26.65
CA ARG A 515 4.79 6.05 -26.44
C ARG A 515 4.16 5.55 -25.15
N ILE A 516 3.75 6.48 -24.30
CA ILE A 516 3.01 6.18 -23.08
C ILE A 516 1.73 7.00 -23.10
N THR A 517 0.58 6.34 -22.98
CA THR A 517 -0.74 6.98 -22.97
C THR A 517 -1.47 6.64 -21.66
N SER A 518 -2.02 7.65 -20.99
CA SER A 518 -2.86 7.48 -19.80
C SER A 518 -4.32 7.21 -20.17
N THR A 519 -5.10 6.80 -19.17
CA THR A 519 -6.53 6.50 -19.31
C THR A 519 -7.39 7.69 -19.78
N ASP A 520 -6.92 8.93 -19.56
CA ASP A 520 -7.58 10.16 -20.02
C ASP A 520 -7.16 10.58 -21.46
N GLY A 521 -6.38 9.75 -22.14
CA GLY A 521 -5.90 9.98 -23.52
C GLY A 521 -4.68 10.89 -23.63
N THR A 522 -4.08 11.33 -22.52
CA THR A 522 -2.83 12.09 -22.55
C THR A 522 -1.68 11.19 -23.00
N THR A 523 -0.87 11.64 -23.95
CA THR A 523 0.24 10.84 -24.50
C THR A 523 1.58 11.58 -24.40
N ALA A 524 2.62 10.86 -23.99
CA ALA A 524 4.02 11.27 -24.09
C ALA A 524 4.80 10.34 -25.02
N GLN A 525 5.80 10.88 -25.72
CA GLN A 525 6.57 10.13 -26.73
C GLN A 525 8.05 10.43 -26.64
N GLU A 526 8.88 9.40 -26.81
CA GLU A 526 10.33 9.50 -26.98
C GLU A 526 10.73 8.68 -28.23
N PRO A 527 11.04 9.34 -29.36
CA PRO A 527 11.42 8.67 -30.60
C PRO A 527 12.64 7.76 -30.47
N ARG A 528 13.64 8.15 -29.68
CA ARG A 528 14.86 7.36 -29.50
C ARG A 528 15.58 7.73 -28.21
N ALA A 529 15.81 6.73 -27.35
CA ALA A 529 16.74 6.83 -26.24
C ALA A 529 17.84 5.76 -26.36
N ASP A 530 19.10 6.20 -26.38
CA ASP A 530 20.27 5.33 -26.29
C ASP A 530 20.76 5.34 -24.84
N ILE A 531 20.76 4.17 -24.20
CA ILE A 531 21.09 3.98 -22.79
C ILE A 531 22.31 3.08 -22.72
N LYS A 532 23.38 3.53 -22.06
CA LYS A 532 24.52 2.68 -21.68
C LYS A 532 24.48 2.47 -20.18
N PHE A 533 24.75 1.27 -19.71
CA PHE A 533 24.74 1.01 -18.29
C PHE A 533 25.82 0.00 -17.89
N ALA A 534 26.26 0.11 -16.64
CA ALA A 534 27.09 -0.88 -15.98
C ALA A 534 26.61 -1.02 -14.53
N PHE A 535 26.42 -2.26 -14.08
CA PHE A 535 25.96 -2.57 -12.73
C PHE A 535 26.77 -3.70 -12.09
N ALA A 536 26.70 -3.77 -10.78
CA ALA A 536 27.20 -4.85 -9.94
C ALA A 536 26.17 -5.16 -8.84
N VAL A 537 25.93 -6.44 -8.56
CA VAL A 537 25.12 -6.90 -7.44
C VAL A 537 26.02 -7.64 -6.47
N ASP A 538 26.24 -7.10 -5.28
CA ASP A 538 26.89 -7.83 -4.19
C ASP A 538 25.89 -8.80 -3.56
N ARG A 539 26.15 -10.10 -3.69
CA ARG A 539 25.25 -11.17 -3.24
C ARG A 539 25.34 -11.43 -1.73
N LYS A 540 26.37 -10.92 -1.05
CA LYS A 540 26.52 -11.05 0.41
C LYS A 540 25.74 -9.96 1.13
N THR A 541 25.78 -8.74 0.60
CA THR A 541 25.11 -7.58 1.18
C THR A 541 23.75 -7.28 0.54
N ASN A 542 23.40 -7.97 -0.55
CA ASN A 542 22.23 -7.71 -1.39
C ASN A 542 22.14 -6.25 -1.84
N VAL A 543 23.23 -5.72 -2.38
CA VAL A 543 23.31 -4.33 -2.84
C VAL A 543 23.50 -4.30 -4.35
N LEU A 544 22.65 -3.54 -5.05
CA LEU A 544 22.80 -3.18 -6.44
C LEU A 544 23.57 -1.87 -6.53
N ILE A 545 24.66 -1.88 -7.29
CA ILE A 545 25.49 -0.72 -7.58
C ILE A 545 25.37 -0.47 -9.08
N PHE A 546 24.88 0.68 -9.50
CA PHE A 546 25.09 1.14 -10.87
C PHE A 546 26.40 1.94 -10.90
N ASN A 547 27.38 1.44 -11.64
CA ASN A 547 28.66 2.11 -11.86
C ASN A 547 28.53 3.24 -12.89
N SER A 548 27.57 3.12 -13.79
CA SER A 548 27.16 4.19 -14.68
C SER A 548 25.80 3.87 -15.30
N ILE A 549 24.99 4.90 -15.52
CA ILE A 549 23.89 4.88 -16.49
C ILE A 549 24.04 6.17 -17.31
N GLU A 550 24.23 6.07 -18.61
CA GLU A 550 24.28 7.21 -19.52
C GLU A 550 23.09 7.11 -20.47
N THR A 551 22.14 8.04 -20.36
CA THR A 551 20.96 8.10 -21.22
C THR A 551 21.05 9.30 -22.13
N ASN A 552 21.01 9.08 -23.43
CA ASN A 552 20.90 10.11 -24.44
C ASN A 552 19.57 9.95 -25.19
N ALA A 553 18.64 10.85 -24.93
CA ALA A 553 17.29 10.82 -25.49
C ALA A 553 16.99 12.11 -26.26
N SER A 554 15.89 12.14 -27.03
CA SER A 554 15.50 13.36 -27.73
C SER A 554 15.24 14.54 -26.77
N LEU A 555 14.79 14.23 -25.54
CA LEU A 555 14.56 15.18 -24.45
C LEU A 555 15.84 15.71 -23.79
N GLY A 556 17.02 15.13 -24.06
CA GLY A 556 18.29 15.55 -23.45
C GLY A 556 19.14 14.39 -22.91
N GLN A 557 20.23 14.73 -22.22
CA GLN A 557 21.14 13.75 -21.62
C GLN A 557 20.93 13.65 -20.11
N ILE A 558 20.75 12.44 -19.60
CA ILE A 558 20.62 12.13 -18.17
C ILE A 558 21.62 11.04 -17.83
N ASN A 559 22.56 11.34 -16.94
CA ASN A 559 23.56 10.39 -16.48
C ASN A 559 23.42 10.15 -14.98
N ILE A 560 23.67 8.92 -14.56
CA ILE A 560 23.83 8.51 -13.18
C ILE A 560 25.27 8.02 -13.05
N ASP A 561 26.12 8.81 -12.37
CA ASP A 561 27.56 8.50 -12.24
C ASP A 561 27.79 7.36 -11.25
N LYS A 562 26.97 7.28 -10.21
CA LYS A 562 26.94 6.16 -9.27
C LYS A 562 25.56 6.05 -8.64
N ALA A 563 25.05 4.83 -8.54
CA ALA A 563 23.91 4.50 -7.69
C ALA A 563 24.27 3.33 -6.77
N VAL A 564 23.83 3.38 -5.51
CA VAL A 564 23.90 2.29 -4.54
C VAL A 564 22.49 2.09 -4.00
N LEU A 565 21.91 0.93 -4.28
CA LEU A 565 20.52 0.58 -4.01
C LEU A 565 20.47 -0.76 -3.26
N PRO A 566 19.94 -0.81 -2.03
CA PRO A 566 19.72 -2.08 -1.36
C PRO A 566 18.60 -2.89 -2.02
N ILE A 567 18.79 -4.20 -2.12
CA ILE A 567 17.82 -5.16 -2.64
C ILE A 567 17.35 -6.04 -1.47
N GLY A 568 16.05 -6.02 -1.17
CA GLY A 568 15.45 -6.79 -0.07
C GLY A 568 15.22 -5.97 1.21
N GLY A 569 14.30 -6.44 2.05
CA GLY A 569 13.66 -5.62 3.11
C GLY A 569 14.48 -5.31 4.37
N ASN A 570 15.79 -5.60 4.43
CA ASN A 570 16.55 -5.39 5.66
C ASN A 570 18.04 -5.12 5.42
N THR A 571 18.40 -3.88 5.08
CA THR A 571 19.80 -3.48 4.86
C THR A 571 20.08 -2.14 5.52
N GLN A 572 21.13 -2.08 6.36
CA GLN A 572 21.70 -0.84 6.91
C GLN A 572 22.54 -0.05 5.87
N VAL A 573 22.50 -0.48 4.60
CA VAL A 573 23.32 0.11 3.54
C VAL A 573 22.67 1.41 3.07
N PRO A 574 23.39 2.54 3.12
CA PRO A 574 22.87 3.82 2.66
C PRO A 574 22.61 3.79 1.15
N VAL A 575 21.50 4.40 0.75
CA VAL A 575 21.22 4.74 -0.64
C VAL A 575 22.14 5.89 -1.04
N SER A 576 22.65 5.86 -2.26
CA SER A 576 23.39 6.98 -2.84
C SER A 576 23.09 7.03 -4.33
N LEU A 577 22.79 8.20 -4.87
CA LEU A 577 22.44 8.40 -6.27
C LEU A 577 22.89 9.79 -6.70
N ASP A 578 23.83 9.85 -7.63
CA ASP A 578 24.31 11.11 -8.22
C ASP A 578 23.81 11.21 -9.66
N ILE A 579 22.89 12.14 -9.91
CA ILE A 579 22.25 12.37 -11.20
C ILE A 579 22.78 13.67 -11.79
N SER A 580 23.18 13.64 -13.06
CA SER A 580 23.43 14.84 -13.85
C SER A 580 22.55 14.88 -15.09
N ALA A 581 21.87 15.99 -15.29
CA ALA A 581 21.05 16.28 -16.45
C ALA A 581 21.70 17.41 -17.26
N LYS A 582 21.83 17.24 -18.57
CA LYS A 582 22.43 18.23 -19.48
C LYS A 582 21.57 18.39 -20.72
N ASN A 583 21.43 19.63 -21.17
CA ASN A 583 20.68 19.97 -22.38
C ASN A 583 19.27 19.38 -22.40
N VAL A 584 18.58 19.37 -21.25
CA VAL A 584 17.22 18.83 -21.17
C VAL A 584 16.23 19.82 -21.73
N ASP A 585 15.55 19.45 -22.82
CA ASP A 585 14.58 20.27 -23.52
C ASP A 585 13.21 20.18 -22.84
N LEU A 586 12.82 21.24 -22.15
CA LEU A 586 11.58 21.28 -21.37
C LEU A 586 10.32 21.19 -22.26
N GLU A 587 10.40 21.56 -23.53
CA GLU A 587 9.28 21.40 -24.46
C GLU A 587 9.01 19.93 -24.75
N LYS A 588 10.07 19.11 -24.81
CA LYS A 588 9.97 17.65 -24.97
C LYS A 588 9.68 16.91 -23.67
N VAL A 589 10.02 17.49 -22.53
CA VAL A 589 9.64 16.97 -21.20
C VAL A 589 8.16 17.25 -20.88
N LYS A 590 7.60 18.37 -21.38
CA LYS A 590 6.22 18.78 -21.09
C LYS A 590 5.20 17.64 -21.22
N PRO A 591 5.14 16.85 -22.32
CA PRO A 591 4.15 15.76 -22.44
C PRO A 591 4.25 14.74 -21.30
N PHE A 592 5.46 14.43 -20.82
CA PHE A 592 5.67 13.55 -19.68
C PHE A 592 5.22 14.21 -18.37
N ALA A 593 5.52 15.50 -18.16
CA ALA A 593 5.08 16.23 -16.98
C ALA A 593 3.54 16.32 -16.89
N VAL A 594 2.87 16.52 -18.02
CA VAL A 594 1.40 16.52 -18.10
C VAL A 594 0.83 15.13 -17.86
N LEU A 595 1.44 14.08 -18.45
CA LEU A 595 1.03 12.68 -18.28
C LEU A 595 1.01 12.24 -16.80
N PHE A 596 1.99 12.70 -16.03
CA PHE A 596 2.12 12.38 -14.60
C PHE A 596 1.48 13.43 -13.67
N ALA A 597 0.60 14.29 -14.21
CA ALA A 597 -0.15 15.33 -13.49
C ALA A 597 0.72 16.34 -12.72
N SER A 598 1.96 16.55 -13.18
CA SER A 598 2.89 17.53 -12.62
C SER A 598 2.78 18.92 -13.28
N LEU A 599 1.99 19.05 -14.35
CA LEU A 599 1.80 20.30 -15.10
C LEU A 599 0.40 20.34 -15.78
N PRO A 600 -0.33 21.48 -15.78
CA PRO A 600 -1.57 21.64 -16.55
C PRO A 600 -1.37 21.47 -18.06
N LYS A 601 -2.40 21.01 -18.79
CA LYS A 601 -2.29 20.64 -20.23
C LYS A 601 -2.01 21.85 -21.13
N GLU A 602 -2.63 22.98 -20.80
CA GLU A 602 -2.64 24.21 -21.59
C GLU A 602 -1.37 25.05 -21.39
N THR A 603 -0.56 24.74 -20.38
CA THR A 603 0.69 25.45 -20.08
C THR A 603 1.71 25.25 -21.19
N GLN A 604 2.24 26.33 -21.76
CA GLN A 604 3.43 26.27 -22.60
C GLN A 604 4.66 26.28 -21.70
N LEU A 605 5.54 25.31 -21.91
CA LEU A 605 6.80 25.17 -21.18
C LEU A 605 7.89 24.90 -22.21
N ALA A 606 8.91 25.75 -22.25
CA ALA A 606 10.10 25.55 -23.06
C ALA A 606 11.34 26.08 -22.33
N GLY A 607 12.52 25.73 -22.84
CA GLY A 607 13.81 26.10 -22.27
C GLY A 607 14.73 24.88 -22.12
N ILE A 608 16.01 25.15 -21.89
CA ILE A 608 17.04 24.11 -21.76
C ILE A 608 17.49 24.04 -20.31
N ALA A 609 17.23 22.91 -19.67
CA ALA A 609 17.58 22.64 -18.29
C ALA A 609 18.90 21.87 -18.16
N GLU A 610 19.69 22.26 -17.16
CA GLU A 610 20.87 21.56 -16.68
C GLU A 610 20.74 21.40 -15.16
N SER A 611 21.04 20.24 -14.60
CA SER A 611 20.96 20.03 -13.17
C SER A 611 21.95 18.97 -12.69
N LYS A 612 22.35 19.08 -11.44
CA LYS A 612 23.05 18.04 -10.69
C LYS A 612 22.28 17.82 -9.40
N VAL A 613 21.84 16.59 -9.19
CA VAL A 613 21.05 16.19 -8.04
C VAL A 613 21.76 15.03 -7.37
N SER A 614 22.04 15.17 -6.07
CA SER A 614 22.57 14.09 -5.25
C SER A 614 21.52 13.67 -4.24
N ILE A 615 21.25 12.37 -4.18
CA ILE A 615 20.39 11.74 -3.19
C ILE A 615 21.27 10.80 -2.37
N SER A 616 21.21 10.92 -1.05
CA SER A 616 21.88 10.00 -0.14
C SER A 616 20.92 9.62 0.97
N SER A 617 21.10 8.45 1.59
CA SER A 617 20.42 8.13 2.84
C SER A 617 21.41 7.80 3.94
N ASP A 618 21.07 8.17 5.16
CA ASP A 618 21.68 7.62 6.37
C ASP A 618 20.54 7.09 7.26
N LYS A 619 20.50 5.78 7.45
CA LYS A 619 19.39 5.06 8.08
C LYS A 619 18.06 5.38 7.37
N ASN A 620 17.18 6.16 8.00
CA ASN A 620 15.87 6.55 7.48
C ASN A 620 15.80 8.02 7.04
N ILE A 621 16.94 8.72 6.98
CA ILE A 621 17.00 10.13 6.58
C ILE A 621 17.58 10.19 5.17
N TYR A 622 16.79 10.66 4.21
CA TYR A 622 17.20 10.94 2.85
C TYR A 622 17.61 12.40 2.73
N LYS A 623 18.82 12.65 2.24
CA LYS A 623 19.30 13.99 1.90
C LYS A 623 19.29 14.14 0.38
N VAL A 624 18.58 15.15 -0.11
CA VAL A 624 18.49 15.52 -1.53
C VAL A 624 19.08 16.92 -1.69
N THR A 625 20.08 17.08 -2.56
CA THR A 625 20.70 18.39 -2.84
C THR A 625 20.69 18.67 -4.32
N THR A 626 20.53 19.96 -4.68
CA THR A 626 20.74 20.42 -6.05
C THR A 626 21.77 21.55 -6.05
N ASP A 627 22.94 21.32 -6.65
CA ASP A 627 24.04 22.29 -6.54
C ASP A 627 24.00 23.37 -7.63
N SER A 628 23.33 23.11 -8.74
CA SER A 628 23.38 23.97 -9.93
C SER A 628 22.24 23.72 -10.91
N THR A 629 20.99 23.64 -10.44
CA THR A 629 19.86 23.54 -11.38
C THR A 629 19.73 24.87 -12.10
N LYS A 630 19.78 24.86 -13.43
CA LYS A 630 19.68 26.04 -14.28
C LYS A 630 18.75 25.76 -15.45
N ILE A 631 17.96 26.75 -15.83
CA ILE A 631 17.13 26.72 -17.02
C ILE A 631 17.45 27.96 -17.85
N LYS A 632 17.95 27.76 -19.06
CA LYS A 632 18.22 28.84 -20.03
C LYS A 632 17.07 28.97 -21.00
N GLY A 633 16.66 30.22 -21.26
CA GLY A 633 15.54 30.53 -22.15
C GLY A 633 14.25 29.88 -21.69
N LEU A 634 13.96 29.91 -20.38
CA LEU A 634 12.69 29.42 -19.85
C LEU A 634 11.57 30.24 -20.50
N LYS A 635 10.57 29.57 -21.04
CA LYS A 635 9.31 30.17 -21.46
C LYS A 635 8.19 29.44 -20.76
N LEU A 636 7.46 30.17 -19.91
CA LEU A 636 6.26 29.69 -19.24
C LEU A 636 5.09 30.57 -19.66
N THR A 637 4.02 29.98 -20.19
CA THR A 637 2.85 30.75 -20.64
C THR A 637 1.58 30.00 -20.31
N TYR A 638 0.63 30.72 -19.71
CA TYR A 638 -0.74 30.24 -19.49
C TYR A 638 -1.69 30.86 -20.54
N PRO A 639 -2.82 30.22 -20.86
CA PRO A 639 -3.77 30.75 -21.84
C PRO A 639 -4.25 32.17 -21.50
N GLY A 640 -4.14 33.11 -22.44
CA GLY A 640 -4.61 34.49 -22.27
C GLY A 640 -3.65 35.43 -21.55
N GLU A 641 -2.51 34.91 -21.06
CA GLU A 641 -1.58 35.63 -20.19
C GLU A 641 -0.27 35.99 -20.89
N GLU A 642 0.41 37.02 -20.38
CA GLU A 642 1.75 37.36 -20.87
C GLU A 642 2.77 36.28 -20.52
N PRO A 643 3.66 35.90 -21.46
CA PRO A 643 4.63 34.84 -21.22
C PRO A 643 5.72 35.30 -20.24
N TYR A 644 6.06 34.44 -19.29
CA TYR A 644 7.22 34.61 -18.43
C TYR A 644 8.46 34.01 -19.11
N GLU A 645 9.33 34.88 -19.63
CA GLU A 645 10.50 34.50 -20.43
C GLU A 645 11.83 35.01 -19.85
N PRO A 646 12.28 34.53 -18.68
CA PRO A 646 13.58 34.91 -18.15
C PRO A 646 14.72 34.25 -18.95
N ASN A 647 15.82 35.00 -19.15
CA ASN A 647 17.01 34.50 -19.85
C ASN A 647 17.64 33.27 -19.17
N GLU A 648 17.74 33.29 -17.84
CA GLU A 648 18.23 32.18 -17.03
C GLU A 648 17.49 32.17 -15.69
N VAL A 649 17.15 30.97 -15.19
CA VAL A 649 16.65 30.72 -13.84
C VAL A 649 17.57 29.71 -13.18
N SER A 650 17.99 29.95 -11.94
CA SER A 650 18.77 28.99 -11.15
C SER A 650 18.07 28.62 -9.84
N LEU A 651 18.18 27.35 -9.45
CA LEU A 651 17.61 26.81 -8.21
C LEU A 651 18.64 25.96 -7.48
N VAL A 652 18.81 26.26 -6.19
CA VAL A 652 19.62 25.49 -5.25
C VAL A 652 18.78 25.21 -4.02
N PHE A 653 18.79 23.98 -3.53
CA PHE A 653 18.20 23.62 -2.24
C PHE A 653 18.84 22.36 -1.66
N GLU A 654 18.64 22.19 -0.35
CA GLU A 654 18.99 20.98 0.40
C GLU A 654 17.76 20.52 1.17
N ALA A 655 17.30 19.29 0.94
CA ALA A 655 16.18 18.69 1.63
C ALA A 655 16.62 17.47 2.44
N GLU A 656 16.16 17.38 3.68
CA GLU A 656 16.29 16.21 4.56
C GLU A 656 14.88 15.62 4.79
N ILE A 657 14.65 14.39 4.33
CA ILE A 657 13.35 13.72 4.33
C ILE A 657 13.46 12.47 5.21
N ASN A 658 12.57 12.30 6.18
CA ASN A 658 12.48 11.10 7.02
C ASN A 658 11.00 10.74 7.29
N PRO A 659 10.71 9.58 7.90
CA PRO A 659 9.32 9.18 8.21
C PRO A 659 8.57 10.19 9.09
N GLN A 660 9.31 10.99 9.87
CA GLN A 660 8.77 12.02 10.75
C GLN A 660 8.59 13.37 10.04
N GLY A 661 8.98 13.53 8.77
CA GLY A 661 8.75 14.77 8.01
C GLY A 661 9.91 15.20 7.11
N THR A 662 9.82 16.44 6.63
CA THR A 662 10.74 17.01 5.63
C THR A 662 11.27 18.35 6.09
N THR A 663 12.57 18.58 5.95
CA THR A 663 13.21 19.89 6.21
C THR A 663 13.91 20.35 4.94
N ILE A 664 13.55 21.53 4.43
CA ILE A 664 14.24 22.20 3.32
C ILE A 664 15.08 23.34 3.89
N LYS A 665 16.36 23.35 3.57
CA LYS A 665 17.35 24.36 3.94
C LYS A 665 17.96 24.93 2.66
N ASN A 666 18.57 26.11 2.78
CA ASN A 666 19.33 26.74 1.70
C ASN A 666 18.53 26.88 0.38
N LEU A 667 17.20 27.06 0.44
CA LEU A 667 16.42 27.30 -0.76
C LEU A 667 16.79 28.67 -1.33
N ARG A 668 17.40 28.67 -2.52
CA ARG A 668 17.74 29.87 -3.29
C ARG A 668 17.24 29.73 -4.70
N LEU A 669 16.48 30.72 -5.14
CA LEU A 669 15.99 30.85 -6.50
C LEU A 669 16.52 32.17 -7.05
N GLU A 670 17.23 32.13 -8.17
CA GLU A 670 17.64 33.35 -8.87
C GLU A 670 16.96 33.40 -10.24
N SER A 671 16.16 34.43 -10.45
CA SER A 671 15.64 34.83 -11.76
C SER A 671 15.68 36.37 -11.87
N PRO A 672 15.77 36.96 -13.08
CA PRO A 672 15.86 38.42 -13.25
C PRO A 672 14.82 39.25 -12.49
N ARG A 673 13.60 38.72 -12.28
CA ARG A 673 12.47 39.43 -11.65
C ARG A 673 11.83 38.70 -10.47
N ILE A 674 12.33 37.52 -10.10
CA ILE A 674 11.84 36.74 -8.95
C ILE A 674 13.05 36.10 -8.29
N LYS A 675 13.28 36.37 -7.01
CA LYS A 675 14.38 35.81 -6.24
C LYS A 675 13.90 35.37 -4.87
N VAL A 676 14.40 34.22 -4.45
CA VAL A 676 14.36 33.75 -3.06
C VAL A 676 15.81 33.80 -2.58
N ASN A 677 16.14 34.78 -1.73
CA ASN A 677 17.52 34.97 -1.26
C ASN A 677 17.91 33.90 -0.23
N GLU A 678 16.97 33.58 0.66
CA GLU A 678 17.11 32.54 1.67
C GLU A 678 15.71 32.02 2.02
N GLY A 679 15.51 30.71 1.92
CA GLY A 679 14.29 30.03 2.31
C GLY A 679 14.57 28.79 3.15
N GLN A 680 13.77 28.61 4.20
CA GLN A 680 13.82 27.44 5.06
C GLN A 680 12.40 26.98 5.41
N PHE A 681 12.16 25.67 5.28
CA PHE A 681 10.86 25.05 5.52
C PHE A 681 11.06 23.79 6.35
N THR A 682 10.16 23.51 7.28
CA THR A 682 10.18 22.29 8.10
C THR A 682 8.76 21.81 8.28
N GLN A 683 8.51 20.58 7.86
CA GLN A 683 7.32 19.81 8.14
C GLN A 683 7.72 18.66 9.07
N LYS A 684 7.06 18.53 10.21
CA LYS A 684 7.28 17.44 11.17
C LYS A 684 5.96 16.83 11.62
N ASN A 685 5.94 15.53 11.78
CA ASN A 685 4.83 14.75 12.28
C ASN A 685 5.13 14.35 13.73
N GLU A 686 4.38 14.90 14.67
CA GLU A 686 4.55 14.67 16.11
C GLU A 686 3.17 14.49 16.76
N SER A 687 3.01 13.46 17.59
CA SER A 687 1.81 13.24 18.40
C SER A 687 0.48 13.27 17.62
N GLY A 688 0.46 12.73 16.39
CA GLY A 688 -0.73 12.67 15.53
C GLY A 688 -1.01 13.94 14.71
N LYS A 689 -0.14 14.94 14.80
CA LYS A 689 -0.24 16.22 14.09
C LYS A 689 0.98 16.46 13.20
N THR A 690 0.77 17.17 12.10
CA THR A 690 1.77 17.77 11.25
C THR A 690 1.96 19.23 11.66
N ILE A 691 3.19 19.58 12.03
CA ILE A 691 3.65 20.94 12.30
C ILE A 691 4.44 21.38 11.06
N LEU A 692 3.96 22.43 10.39
CA LEU A 692 4.60 23.05 9.24
C LEU A 692 5.06 24.47 9.62
N THR A 693 6.36 24.73 9.52
CA THR A 693 6.96 26.05 9.74
C THR A 693 7.79 26.47 8.53
N GLY A 694 7.78 27.74 8.18
CA GLY A 694 8.66 28.24 7.12
C GLY A 694 8.95 29.72 7.22
N GLN A 695 10.06 30.13 6.61
CA GLN A 695 10.46 31.51 6.44
C GLN A 695 11.18 31.71 5.11
N ALA A 696 10.99 32.88 4.49
CA ALA A 696 11.69 33.22 3.25
C ALA A 696 11.89 34.74 3.08
N GLU A 697 13.04 35.11 2.53
CA GLU A 697 13.32 36.46 2.01
C GLU A 697 13.12 36.48 0.48
N LEU A 698 12.21 37.34 0.02
CA LEU A 698 11.76 37.39 -1.36
C LEU A 698 12.07 38.75 -1.98
N ASP A 699 12.69 38.77 -3.17
CA ASP A 699 12.77 39.97 -4.02
C ASP A 699 12.02 39.69 -5.33
N TYR A 700 11.00 40.46 -5.65
CA TYR A 700 10.15 40.16 -6.80
C TYR A 700 9.56 41.41 -7.46
N ASP A 701 9.21 41.25 -8.74
CA ASP A 701 8.46 42.23 -9.52
C ASP A 701 7.08 41.64 -9.83
N TRP A 702 6.03 42.38 -9.49
CA TRP A 702 4.66 41.91 -9.70
C TRP A 702 4.32 41.59 -11.15
N SER A 703 4.97 42.24 -12.12
CA SER A 703 4.80 41.90 -13.54
C SER A 703 5.25 40.47 -13.84
N ALA A 704 6.28 39.97 -13.17
CA ALA A 704 6.76 38.60 -13.33
C ALA A 704 5.95 37.62 -12.49
N VAL A 705 5.62 37.97 -11.24
CA VAL A 705 4.83 37.12 -10.36
C VAL A 705 3.45 36.88 -10.95
N SER A 706 2.82 37.92 -11.52
CA SER A 706 1.50 37.79 -12.15
C SER A 706 1.52 36.80 -13.32
N SER A 707 2.55 36.83 -14.18
CA SER A 707 2.70 35.84 -15.26
C SER A 707 2.89 34.41 -14.75
N VAL A 708 3.64 34.21 -13.66
CA VAL A 708 3.92 32.87 -13.10
C VAL A 708 2.74 32.34 -12.28
N ALA A 709 2.01 33.22 -11.61
CA ALA A 709 0.91 32.92 -10.71
C ALA A 709 -0.48 33.17 -11.31
N ALA A 710 -0.58 33.47 -12.61
CA ALA A 710 -1.84 33.81 -13.27
C ALA A 710 -3.00 32.83 -13.00
N PRO A 711 -2.80 31.49 -12.95
CA PRO A 711 -3.88 30.56 -12.63
C PRO A 711 -4.51 30.76 -11.24
N TYR A 712 -3.84 31.49 -10.35
CA TYR A 712 -4.25 31.73 -8.97
C TYR A 712 -4.71 33.17 -8.73
N LEU A 713 -4.65 34.05 -9.73
CA LEU A 713 -5.05 35.45 -9.63
C LEU A 713 -6.44 35.67 -10.27
N PRO A 714 -7.26 36.60 -9.75
CA PRO A 714 -8.51 36.99 -10.40
C PRO A 714 -8.28 37.52 -11.82
N GLU A 715 -9.15 37.14 -12.76
CA GLU A 715 -9.08 37.60 -14.14
C GLU A 715 -9.16 39.14 -14.21
N GLY A 716 -8.23 39.76 -14.94
CA GLY A 716 -8.16 41.21 -15.10
C GLY A 716 -7.57 41.97 -13.91
N LEU A 717 -7.04 41.28 -12.89
CA LEU A 717 -6.20 41.89 -11.86
C LEU A 717 -4.82 42.20 -12.45
N THR A 718 -4.40 43.46 -12.38
CA THR A 718 -3.04 43.87 -12.71
C THR A 718 -2.33 44.32 -11.45
N LEU A 719 -1.09 43.89 -11.27
CA LEU A 719 -0.22 44.29 -10.16
C LEU A 719 1.12 44.74 -10.74
N GLU A 720 1.62 45.87 -10.25
CA GLU A 720 2.91 46.43 -10.64
C GLU A 720 3.72 46.84 -9.41
N GLY A 721 5.04 46.81 -9.55
CA GLY A 721 5.99 47.29 -8.54
C GLY A 721 6.99 46.23 -8.11
N LYS A 722 8.13 46.71 -7.62
CA LYS A 722 9.20 45.85 -7.10
C LYS A 722 9.15 45.80 -5.58
N ARG A 723 9.28 44.60 -5.03
CA ARG A 723 9.11 44.34 -3.61
C ARG A 723 10.27 43.54 -3.06
N LYS A 724 10.58 43.81 -1.79
CA LYS A 724 11.41 42.99 -0.94
C LYS A 724 10.66 42.72 0.34
N ASP A 725 10.18 41.50 0.52
CA ASP A 725 9.35 41.12 1.66
C ASP A 725 9.94 39.90 2.38
N PHE A 726 9.69 39.83 3.68
CA PHE A 726 9.99 38.67 4.50
C PHE A 726 8.67 38.02 4.92
N VAL A 727 8.56 36.71 4.72
CA VAL A 727 7.38 35.93 5.12
C VAL A 727 7.78 34.87 6.14
N SER A 728 6.94 34.68 7.14
CA SER A 728 7.08 33.59 8.12
C SER A 728 5.71 33.01 8.48
N PHE A 729 5.65 31.70 8.64
CA PHE A 729 4.41 31.00 8.95
C PHE A 729 4.62 29.73 9.79
N LEU A 730 3.56 29.35 10.50
CA LEU A 730 3.41 28.15 11.30
C LEU A 730 1.99 27.60 11.09
N SER A 731 1.83 26.30 10.90
CA SER A 731 0.52 25.64 10.93
C SER A 731 0.65 24.27 11.59
N GLU A 732 -0.30 23.92 12.46
CA GLU A 732 -0.34 22.63 13.15
C GLU A 732 -1.69 21.95 12.90
N TYR A 733 -1.69 20.84 12.16
CA TYR A 733 -2.92 20.18 11.69
C TYR A 733 -2.81 18.65 11.70
N PRO A 734 -3.90 17.86 11.62
CA PRO A 734 -3.83 16.40 11.63
C PRO A 734 -3.07 15.81 10.43
N ILE A 735 -2.29 14.72 10.64
CA ILE A 735 -1.36 14.11 9.64
C ILE A 735 -2.00 13.74 8.29
N ASN A 736 -3.30 13.51 8.24
CA ASN A 736 -4.02 13.08 7.04
C ASN A 736 -5.10 14.08 6.57
N ASP A 737 -5.06 15.33 7.05
CA ASP A 737 -6.04 16.34 6.67
C ASP A 737 -5.35 17.67 6.30
N VAL A 738 -4.73 17.71 5.11
CA VAL A 738 -4.09 18.92 4.57
C VAL A 738 -5.07 20.08 4.42
N ASN A 739 -6.38 19.82 4.35
CA ASN A 739 -7.38 20.88 4.31
C ASN A 739 -7.45 21.68 5.63
N GLN A 740 -6.86 21.18 6.71
CA GLN A 740 -6.75 21.86 8.00
C GLN A 740 -5.52 22.77 8.07
N LEU A 741 -4.68 22.83 7.03
CA LEU A 741 -3.50 23.69 7.00
C LEU A 741 -3.87 25.18 7.13
N LEU A 742 -4.77 25.68 6.29
CA LEU A 742 -5.21 27.09 6.35
C LEU A 742 -6.00 27.40 7.64
N PRO A 743 -6.96 26.56 8.09
CA PRO A 743 -7.62 26.71 9.39
C PRO A 743 -6.69 26.82 10.59
N ASN A 744 -5.49 26.23 10.53
CA ASN A 744 -4.52 26.27 11.63
C ASN A 744 -3.32 27.18 11.35
N LEU A 745 -3.36 27.97 10.28
CA LEU A 745 -2.27 28.84 9.87
C LEU A 745 -2.12 30.03 10.84
N THR A 746 -0.88 30.30 11.22
CA THR A 746 -0.44 31.52 11.89
C THR A 746 0.70 32.13 11.09
N ALA A 747 0.55 33.36 10.66
CA ALA A 747 1.52 34.05 9.81
C ALA A 747 1.42 35.55 10.00
N ASN A 748 2.51 36.27 9.78
CA ASN A 748 2.48 37.73 9.65
C ASN A 748 3.26 38.10 8.39
N ALA A 749 2.67 38.94 7.57
CA ALA A 749 3.29 39.43 6.35
C ALA A 749 2.85 40.87 6.11
N LYS A 750 3.80 41.69 5.66
CA LYS A 750 3.52 43.01 5.11
C LYS A 750 3.67 42.92 3.60
N LEU A 751 2.54 42.82 2.91
CA LEU A 751 2.50 42.69 1.44
C LEU A 751 2.10 44.03 0.84
N GLY A 752 2.31 44.21 -0.46
CA GLY A 752 1.89 45.45 -1.11
C GLY A 752 2.29 45.54 -2.57
N PHE A 753 1.96 46.66 -3.20
CA PHE A 753 2.15 46.93 -4.62
C PHE A 753 2.41 48.43 -4.85
N GLU A 754 3.05 48.79 -5.96
CA GLU A 754 3.19 50.20 -6.37
C GLU A 754 1.95 50.68 -7.12
N LYS A 755 1.31 49.77 -7.86
CA LYS A 755 0.04 50.03 -8.53
C LYS A 755 -0.75 48.72 -8.63
N ALA A 756 -2.05 48.81 -8.47
CA ALA A 756 -2.96 47.70 -8.76
C ALA A 756 -4.13 48.19 -9.61
N GLY A 757 -4.56 47.40 -10.58
CA GLY A 757 -5.71 47.68 -11.41
C GLY A 757 -6.70 46.54 -11.34
N TYR A 758 -7.98 46.84 -11.07
CA TYR A 758 -9.03 45.82 -11.11
C TYR A 758 -10.39 46.45 -11.42
N MET A 759 -11.09 45.94 -12.45
CA MET A 759 -12.44 46.40 -12.84
C MET A 759 -12.58 47.93 -13.03
N GLY A 760 -11.52 48.59 -13.51
CA GLY A 760 -11.46 50.05 -13.69
C GLY A 760 -11.15 50.85 -12.43
N LEU A 761 -10.80 50.20 -11.32
CA LEU A 761 -10.23 50.82 -10.12
C LEU A 761 -8.70 50.73 -10.20
N ASP A 762 -8.04 51.88 -10.27
CA ASP A 762 -6.60 52.04 -10.30
C ASP A 762 -6.11 52.52 -8.92
N PHE A 763 -5.51 51.61 -8.17
CA PHE A 763 -4.95 51.85 -6.85
C PHE A 763 -3.49 52.31 -6.96
N GLY A 764 -3.12 53.29 -6.14
CA GLY A 764 -1.74 53.74 -5.99
C GLY A 764 -0.90 52.86 -5.06
N PRO A 765 0.32 53.31 -4.70
CA PRO A 765 1.23 52.55 -3.85
C PRO A 765 0.60 52.20 -2.50
N THR A 766 0.61 50.92 -2.15
CA THR A 766 -0.09 50.41 -0.98
C THR A 766 0.74 49.36 -0.28
N ASP A 767 0.80 49.45 1.05
CA ASP A 767 1.26 48.40 1.95
C ASP A 767 0.07 47.90 2.78
N VAL A 768 -0.06 46.59 2.90
CA VAL A 768 -1.12 45.91 3.63
C VAL A 768 -0.49 44.98 4.67
N ASP A 769 -0.76 45.25 5.94
CA ASP A 769 -0.36 44.38 7.03
C ASP A 769 -1.40 43.26 7.20
N ILE A 770 -0.97 42.02 6.95
CA ILE A 770 -1.81 40.82 7.08
C ILE A 770 -1.34 40.02 8.30
N GLN A 771 -2.28 39.76 9.21
CA GLN A 771 -2.06 38.98 10.42
C GLN A 771 -2.97 37.76 10.40
N ILE A 772 -2.40 36.56 10.40
CA ILE A 772 -3.16 35.31 10.47
C ILE A 772 -2.88 34.66 11.82
N ARG A 773 -3.93 34.32 12.57
CA ARG A 773 -3.83 33.57 13.83
C ARG A 773 -4.85 32.45 13.84
N ASN A 774 -4.40 31.20 13.91
CA ASN A 774 -5.25 30.00 13.89
C ASN A 774 -6.34 30.07 12.81
N GLY A 775 -5.91 30.36 11.57
CA GLY A 775 -6.79 30.44 10.41
C GLY A 775 -7.68 31.68 10.33
N LEU A 776 -7.67 32.57 11.32
CA LEU A 776 -8.30 33.87 11.22
C LEU A 776 -7.31 34.88 10.65
N LEU A 777 -7.47 35.22 9.38
CA LEU A 777 -6.74 36.28 8.70
C LEU A 777 -7.40 37.61 9.00
N LYS A 778 -6.63 38.59 9.44
CA LYS A 778 -7.02 39.98 9.64
C LYS A 778 -6.18 40.88 8.73
N ILE A 779 -6.87 41.68 7.93
CA ILE A 779 -6.32 42.78 7.16
C ILE A 779 -6.39 44.01 8.07
N VAL A 780 -5.23 44.47 8.52
CA VAL A 780 -5.15 45.68 9.36
C VAL A 780 -5.65 46.87 8.53
N PRO A 781 -6.45 47.79 9.12
CA PRO A 781 -6.94 48.96 8.40
C PRO A 781 -5.84 49.71 7.66
N PHE A 782 -6.04 49.94 6.36
CA PHE A 782 -5.13 50.71 5.53
C PHE A 782 -5.89 51.72 4.66
N GLU A 783 -5.19 52.76 4.24
CA GLU A 783 -5.67 53.80 3.33
C GLU A 783 -4.74 53.89 2.12
N THR A 784 -5.32 54.07 0.93
CA THR A 784 -4.58 54.31 -0.31
C THR A 784 -5.35 55.23 -1.25
N THR A 785 -4.71 55.64 -2.34
CA THR A 785 -5.35 56.37 -3.43
C THR A 785 -6.00 55.42 -4.42
N VAL A 786 -7.19 55.76 -4.91
CA VAL A 786 -7.84 55.04 -6.02
C VAL A 786 -8.55 56.03 -6.93
N ASN A 787 -8.26 56.00 -8.23
CA ASN A 787 -8.82 56.93 -9.23
C ASN A 787 -8.87 58.40 -8.77
N GLU A 788 -7.74 58.92 -8.26
CA GLU A 788 -7.58 60.27 -7.67
C GLU A 788 -8.39 60.56 -6.37
N GLY A 789 -9.20 59.62 -5.90
CA GLY A 789 -9.87 59.64 -4.60
C GLY A 789 -9.12 58.82 -3.54
N ARG A 790 -9.83 58.49 -2.47
CA ARG A 790 -9.30 57.65 -1.37
C ARG A 790 -10.05 56.34 -1.24
N PHE A 791 -9.32 55.29 -0.91
CA PHE A 791 -9.81 53.97 -0.55
C PHE A 791 -9.37 53.61 0.87
N ASN A 792 -10.31 53.20 1.71
CA ASN A 792 -10.04 52.69 3.05
C ASN A 792 -10.59 51.28 3.17
N PHE A 793 -9.80 50.35 3.69
CA PHE A 793 -10.29 48.99 3.87
C PHE A 793 -9.70 48.33 5.10
N ALA A 794 -10.55 47.56 5.78
CA ALA A 794 -10.18 46.62 6.82
C ALA A 794 -11.12 45.41 6.70
N GLY A 795 -10.64 44.24 7.08
CA GLY A 795 -11.48 43.05 7.02
C GLY A 795 -10.79 41.83 7.57
N GLN A 796 -11.49 40.71 7.53
CA GLN A 796 -11.01 39.43 7.98
C GLN A 796 -11.51 38.29 7.10
N VAL A 797 -10.76 37.20 7.08
CA VAL A 797 -11.16 35.93 6.47
C VAL A 797 -11.01 34.85 7.54
N ASP A 798 -12.08 34.12 7.80
CA ASP A 798 -12.04 32.95 8.68
C ASP A 798 -11.90 31.67 7.84
N PHE A 799 -10.70 31.10 7.78
CA PHE A 799 -10.43 29.85 7.08
C PHE A 799 -11.04 28.64 7.78
N ASN A 800 -11.55 28.77 9.02
CA ASN A 800 -12.27 27.69 9.71
C ASN A 800 -13.70 27.49 9.15
N GLN A 801 -14.19 28.41 8.32
CA GLN A 801 -15.50 28.34 7.67
C GLN A 801 -15.35 27.86 6.22
N LYS A 802 -16.29 27.04 5.74
CA LYS A 802 -16.36 26.59 4.35
C LYS A 802 -17.71 27.02 3.73
N PRO A 803 -17.71 27.84 2.67
CA PRO A 803 -16.55 28.49 2.04
C PRO A 803 -15.95 29.58 2.95
N ALA A 804 -14.66 29.86 2.81
CA ALA A 804 -14.04 31.00 3.49
C ALA A 804 -14.61 32.31 2.92
N GLN A 805 -14.87 33.29 3.79
CA GLN A 805 -15.52 34.55 3.42
C GLN A 805 -14.69 35.74 3.90
N LEU A 806 -14.42 36.69 3.02
CA LEU A 806 -13.91 38.01 3.36
C LEU A 806 -15.04 38.84 3.95
N LYS A 807 -14.88 39.27 5.20
CA LYS A 807 -15.85 40.06 5.97
C LYS A 807 -15.24 41.38 6.42
N MET A 808 -16.08 42.39 6.55
CA MET A 808 -15.72 43.67 7.17
C MET A 808 -16.32 43.74 8.58
N ASP A 809 -15.50 44.07 9.57
CA ASP A 809 -15.89 44.01 11.00
C ASP A 809 -16.73 45.21 11.45
N GLU A 810 -16.49 46.37 10.84
CA GLU A 810 -17.13 47.64 11.20
C GLU A 810 -17.53 48.41 9.93
N PRO A 811 -18.60 49.22 9.98
CA PRO A 811 -18.95 50.13 8.89
C PRO A 811 -17.78 51.06 8.52
N LEU A 812 -17.48 51.16 7.22
CA LEU A 812 -16.35 51.94 6.72
C LEU A 812 -16.75 52.79 5.50
N GLN A 813 -16.20 54.00 5.43
CA GLN A 813 -16.18 54.77 4.19
C GLN A 813 -15.14 54.18 3.24
N LEU A 814 -15.55 53.16 2.47
CA LEU A 814 -14.66 52.40 1.60
C LEU A 814 -14.06 53.25 0.49
N MET A 815 -14.85 54.11 -0.15
CA MET A 815 -14.39 54.97 -1.25
C MET A 815 -14.86 56.40 -1.01
N THR A 816 -13.95 57.37 -1.17
CA THR A 816 -14.25 58.79 -1.05
C THR A 816 -13.77 59.52 -2.30
N ASN A 817 -14.70 60.18 -2.98
CA ASN A 817 -14.44 61.06 -4.13
C ASN A 817 -13.62 60.40 -5.24
N ILE A 818 -13.92 59.15 -5.58
CA ILE A 818 -13.20 58.40 -6.62
C ILE A 818 -13.72 58.82 -8.00
N LYS A 819 -12.83 59.01 -8.97
CA LYS A 819 -13.27 59.27 -10.34
C LYS A 819 -13.75 57.99 -11.00
N ILE A 820 -14.92 58.05 -11.62
CA ILE A 820 -15.49 56.97 -12.42
C ILE A 820 -14.91 57.06 -13.83
N ASN A 821 -14.62 55.90 -14.44
CA ASN A 821 -14.28 55.77 -15.85
C ASN A 821 -15.18 54.75 -16.56
N ASP A 822 -15.00 54.60 -17.88
CA ASP A 822 -15.79 53.67 -18.69
C ASP A 822 -15.68 52.21 -18.24
N GLN A 823 -14.53 51.78 -17.73
CA GLN A 823 -14.34 50.40 -17.25
C GLN A 823 -15.11 50.17 -15.94
N THR A 824 -14.98 51.07 -14.95
CA THR A 824 -15.76 51.00 -13.70
C THR A 824 -17.26 50.97 -14.03
N THR A 825 -17.68 51.77 -15.01
CA THR A 825 -19.09 51.84 -15.43
C THR A 825 -19.60 50.51 -15.98
N LYS A 826 -18.87 49.93 -16.93
CA LYS A 826 -19.26 48.69 -17.63
C LYS A 826 -19.00 47.40 -16.85
N LYS A 827 -18.12 47.42 -15.84
CA LYS A 827 -17.78 46.22 -15.06
C LYS A 827 -18.42 46.21 -13.67
N LEU A 828 -18.64 47.38 -13.07
CA LEU A 828 -19.19 47.52 -11.71
C LEU A 828 -20.54 48.24 -11.69
N LEU A 829 -20.64 49.45 -12.25
CA LEU A 829 -21.84 50.28 -12.07
C LEU A 829 -23.07 49.78 -12.81
N MET A 830 -22.92 48.99 -13.88
CA MET A 830 -24.05 48.34 -14.55
C MET A 830 -24.90 47.48 -13.60
N TYR A 831 -24.28 46.86 -12.59
CA TYR A 831 -24.98 46.07 -11.57
C TYR A 831 -25.64 46.94 -10.49
N LEU A 832 -25.28 48.22 -10.42
CA LEU A 832 -25.91 49.19 -9.54
C LEU A 832 -27.16 49.82 -10.19
N ASN A 833 -27.09 50.18 -11.47
CA ASN A 833 -28.23 50.72 -12.21
C ASN A 833 -28.13 50.43 -13.72
N PRO A 834 -29.20 49.98 -14.40
CA PRO A 834 -29.21 49.65 -15.83
C PRO A 834 -28.86 50.82 -16.75
N ILE A 835 -28.94 52.08 -16.29
CA ILE A 835 -28.51 53.23 -17.10
C ILE A 835 -27.03 53.20 -17.48
N PHE A 836 -26.21 52.42 -16.76
CA PHE A 836 -24.77 52.31 -16.98
C PHE A 836 -24.37 51.23 -18.00
N ALA A 837 -25.29 50.33 -18.39
CA ALA A 837 -24.97 49.19 -19.28
C ALA A 837 -24.49 49.63 -20.68
N ASP A 838 -25.15 50.63 -21.26
CA ASP A 838 -24.81 51.21 -22.58
C ASP A 838 -24.11 52.57 -22.47
N ALA A 839 -23.62 52.94 -21.29
CA ALA A 839 -23.00 54.23 -21.08
C ALA A 839 -21.62 54.31 -21.79
N VAL A 840 -21.40 55.42 -22.49
CA VAL A 840 -20.15 55.74 -23.18
C VAL A 840 -19.66 57.11 -22.73
N ASN A 841 -18.34 57.28 -22.60
CA ASN A 841 -17.70 58.51 -22.10
C ASN A 841 -18.19 58.90 -20.70
N ALA A 842 -18.31 57.91 -19.82
CA ALA A 842 -18.74 58.09 -18.45
C ALA A 842 -17.64 58.76 -17.61
N SER A 843 -18.00 59.86 -16.96
CA SER A 843 -17.15 60.54 -15.98
C SER A 843 -18.00 61.04 -14.83
N GLY A 844 -17.42 61.10 -13.63
CA GLY A 844 -18.12 61.53 -12.43
C GLY A 844 -17.31 61.21 -11.18
N ILE A 845 -17.80 61.62 -10.03
CA ILE A 845 -17.16 61.39 -8.73
C ILE A 845 -18.08 60.53 -7.89
N ALA A 846 -17.65 59.33 -7.50
CA ALA A 846 -18.41 58.43 -6.63
C ALA A 846 -17.84 58.39 -5.21
N SER A 847 -18.73 58.20 -4.24
CA SER A 847 -18.38 57.82 -2.88
C SER A 847 -19.21 56.61 -2.48
N PHE A 848 -18.60 55.68 -1.74
CA PHE A 848 -19.24 54.47 -1.27
C PHE A 848 -18.94 54.24 0.22
N SER A 849 -20.00 54.20 1.00
CA SER A 849 -19.97 53.81 2.41
C SER A 849 -20.52 52.39 2.54
N CYS A 850 -19.77 51.49 3.16
CA CYS A 850 -20.17 50.10 3.33
C CYS A 850 -20.50 49.86 4.80
N GLU A 851 -21.67 49.31 5.07
CA GLU A 851 -22.16 48.98 6.41
C GLU A 851 -21.88 47.51 6.71
N GLN A 852 -22.03 46.64 5.71
CA GLN A 852 -21.74 45.21 5.79
C GLN A 852 -21.13 44.74 4.48
N LEU A 853 -20.04 43.97 4.56
CA LEU A 853 -19.41 43.32 3.42
C LEU A 853 -19.14 41.86 3.76
N THR A 854 -19.57 40.95 2.91
CA THR A 854 -19.25 39.52 2.97
C THR A 854 -19.07 39.00 1.55
N ILE A 855 -17.86 38.59 1.19
CA ILE A 855 -17.52 38.07 -0.13
C ILE A 855 -16.93 36.66 0.04
N PRO A 856 -17.57 35.61 -0.51
CA PRO A 856 -17.00 34.26 -0.50
C PRO A 856 -15.76 34.20 -1.39
N LEU A 857 -14.70 33.52 -0.93
CA LEU A 857 -13.47 33.32 -1.70
C LEU A 857 -13.56 32.14 -2.68
N ASP A 858 -14.65 31.36 -2.60
CA ASP A 858 -14.96 30.30 -3.53
C ASP A 858 -15.92 30.82 -4.61
N ALA A 859 -15.50 30.74 -5.88
CA ALA A 859 -16.30 31.18 -7.02
C ALA A 859 -17.65 30.43 -7.14
N ALA A 860 -17.72 29.16 -6.72
CA ALA A 860 -18.96 28.40 -6.73
C ALA A 860 -20.01 28.96 -5.74
N ALA A 861 -19.56 29.75 -4.76
CA ALA A 861 -20.41 30.33 -3.73
C ALA A 861 -20.79 31.80 -3.99
N GLN A 862 -20.53 32.36 -5.18
CA GLN A 862 -20.72 33.79 -5.49
C GLN A 862 -22.07 34.39 -5.06
N ASN A 863 -23.16 33.62 -5.09
CA ASN A 863 -24.50 34.09 -4.68
C ASN A 863 -24.63 34.33 -3.16
N GLN A 864 -23.68 33.84 -2.36
CA GLN A 864 -23.61 34.08 -0.91
C GLN A 864 -22.97 35.43 -0.56
N ALA A 865 -22.59 36.24 -1.57
CA ALA A 865 -22.09 37.58 -1.33
C ALA A 865 -23.19 38.46 -0.70
N GLU A 866 -22.84 39.16 0.37
CA GLU A 866 -23.71 40.16 1.01
C GLU A 866 -23.02 41.52 1.04
N ILE A 867 -23.69 42.55 0.55
CA ILE A 867 -23.21 43.93 0.61
C ILE A 867 -24.37 44.82 1.04
N VAL A 868 -24.20 45.57 2.12
CA VAL A 868 -25.11 46.63 2.51
C VAL A 868 -24.31 47.92 2.53
N GLY A 869 -24.75 48.92 1.77
CA GLY A 869 -24.05 50.18 1.73
C GLY A 869 -24.81 51.29 1.04
N THR A 870 -24.23 52.48 1.14
CA THR A 870 -24.77 53.72 0.58
C THR A 870 -23.81 54.26 -0.46
N VAL A 871 -24.31 54.46 -1.68
CA VAL A 871 -23.55 55.03 -2.80
C VAL A 871 -24.09 56.41 -3.15
N SER A 872 -23.20 57.34 -3.49
CA SER A 872 -23.55 58.65 -4.03
C SER A 872 -22.63 58.98 -5.19
N MET A 873 -23.14 59.73 -6.16
CA MET A 873 -22.35 60.19 -7.30
C MET A 873 -22.65 61.63 -7.63
N ASP A 874 -21.61 62.43 -7.78
CA ASP A 874 -21.69 63.82 -8.15
C ASP A 874 -21.02 64.06 -9.51
N GLN A 875 -21.48 65.11 -10.19
CA GLN A 875 -20.92 65.55 -11.48
C GLN A 875 -20.90 64.45 -12.55
N LEU A 876 -21.82 63.50 -12.49
CA LEU A 876 -21.90 62.38 -13.41
C LEU A 876 -22.29 62.90 -14.81
N ARG A 877 -21.50 62.56 -15.81
CA ARG A 877 -21.73 62.89 -17.22
C ARG A 877 -21.66 61.61 -18.02
N LEU A 878 -22.74 61.31 -18.73
CA LEU A 878 -22.88 60.15 -19.58
C LEU A 878 -23.38 60.62 -20.96
N GLN A 879 -22.88 60.04 -22.04
CA GLN A 879 -23.48 60.25 -23.34
C GLN A 879 -24.80 59.46 -23.42
N ALA A 880 -25.92 60.14 -23.70
CA ALA A 880 -27.24 59.49 -23.73
C ALA A 880 -27.38 58.51 -24.91
N SER A 881 -27.35 57.22 -24.61
CA SER A 881 -27.64 56.06 -25.49
C SER A 881 -28.63 55.13 -24.80
N GLY A 882 -29.29 54.25 -25.57
CA GLY A 882 -30.15 53.18 -25.04
C GLY A 882 -31.30 53.69 -24.14
N LEU A 883 -31.41 53.13 -22.93
CA LEU A 883 -32.46 53.42 -21.95
C LEU A 883 -32.56 54.91 -21.59
N LEU A 884 -31.42 55.58 -21.33
CA LEU A 884 -31.38 57.00 -21.03
C LEU A 884 -32.04 57.80 -22.16
N SER A 885 -31.64 57.57 -23.41
CA SER A 885 -32.23 58.27 -24.56
C SER A 885 -33.74 58.07 -24.69
N THR A 886 -34.23 56.88 -24.34
CA THR A 886 -35.67 56.55 -24.39
C THR A 886 -36.44 57.31 -23.30
N ILE A 887 -35.92 57.33 -22.06
CA ILE A 887 -36.45 58.11 -20.93
C ILE A 887 -36.58 59.60 -21.30
N PHE A 888 -35.63 60.14 -22.08
CA PHE A 888 -35.64 61.54 -22.50
C PHE A 888 -36.54 61.82 -23.70
N SER A 889 -36.60 60.89 -24.67
CA SER A 889 -37.48 61.00 -25.83
C SER A 889 -38.96 61.02 -25.43
N ALA A 890 -39.32 60.31 -24.36
CA ALA A 890 -40.68 60.26 -23.81
C ALA A 890 -41.20 61.61 -23.27
N GLY A 891 -40.34 62.61 -23.04
CA GLY A 891 -40.77 63.92 -22.55
C GLY A 891 -40.04 65.12 -23.16
N GLY A 892 -39.61 65.01 -24.42
CA GLY A 892 -39.27 66.16 -25.26
C GLY A 892 -38.02 66.97 -24.86
N THR A 893 -37.19 66.47 -23.96
CA THR A 893 -35.99 67.18 -23.46
C THR A 893 -34.72 66.51 -23.96
N SER A 894 -33.73 67.25 -24.47
CA SER A 894 -32.45 66.68 -24.89
C SER A 894 -31.50 66.50 -23.70
N ALA A 895 -31.05 65.28 -23.41
CA ALA A 895 -30.09 64.99 -22.34
C ALA A 895 -28.62 65.10 -22.72
N ARG A 896 -28.30 65.65 -23.90
CA ARG A 896 -26.91 65.82 -24.33
C ARG A 896 -26.20 66.80 -23.39
N GLY A 897 -25.26 66.30 -22.60
CA GLY A 897 -24.40 67.10 -21.73
C GLY A 897 -25.01 67.47 -20.38
N ALA A 898 -26.13 66.86 -19.98
CA ALA A 898 -26.71 67.08 -18.65
C ALA A 898 -25.76 66.56 -17.55
N VAL A 899 -25.57 67.35 -16.50
CA VAL A 899 -24.89 66.90 -15.28
C VAL A 899 -25.90 66.14 -14.44
N ILE A 900 -25.51 64.95 -14.02
CA ILE A 900 -26.32 64.02 -13.24
C ILE A 900 -25.75 63.94 -11.82
N THR A 901 -26.62 63.92 -10.82
CA THR A 901 -26.26 63.63 -9.43
C THR A 901 -27.11 62.45 -8.94
N ILE A 902 -26.47 61.40 -8.46
CA ILE A 902 -27.14 60.30 -7.76
C ILE A 902 -27.06 60.61 -6.27
N ARG A 903 -28.22 60.86 -5.66
CA ARG A 903 -28.32 61.13 -4.21
C ARG A 903 -27.87 59.90 -3.42
N PRO A 904 -27.37 60.07 -2.18
CA PRO A 904 -27.01 58.95 -1.31
C PRO A 904 -28.12 57.91 -1.26
N THR A 905 -27.85 56.73 -1.83
CA THR A 905 -28.83 55.66 -2.01
C THR A 905 -28.31 54.42 -1.32
N LYS A 906 -29.11 53.91 -0.38
CA LYS A 906 -28.84 52.63 0.28
C LYS A 906 -29.27 51.48 -0.62
N PHE A 907 -28.39 50.49 -0.78
CA PHE A 907 -28.68 49.24 -1.47
C PHE A 907 -28.29 48.02 -0.64
N VAL A 908 -28.87 46.88 -0.98
CA VAL A 908 -28.58 45.57 -0.38
C VAL A 908 -28.37 44.56 -1.49
N LEU A 909 -27.17 43.97 -1.58
CA LEU A 909 -26.90 42.75 -2.33
C LEU A 909 -27.03 41.56 -1.37
N ARG A 910 -27.91 40.62 -1.68
CA ARG A 910 -28.07 39.35 -0.97
C ARG A 910 -28.64 38.30 -1.92
N ASP A 911 -28.22 37.04 -1.76
CA ASP A 911 -28.67 35.90 -2.58
C ASP A 911 -28.47 36.12 -4.09
N GLY A 912 -27.42 36.88 -4.47
CA GLY A 912 -27.13 37.23 -5.87
C GLY A 912 -28.00 38.37 -6.44
N PHE A 913 -28.81 39.03 -5.63
CA PHE A 913 -29.71 40.11 -6.04
C PHE A 913 -29.42 41.44 -5.33
N LEU A 914 -29.13 42.48 -6.10
CA LEU A 914 -28.97 43.85 -5.62
C LEU A 914 -30.32 44.57 -5.63
N ARG A 915 -30.73 45.13 -4.49
CA ARG A 915 -32.01 45.81 -4.29
C ARG A 915 -31.83 47.19 -3.67
N TYR A 916 -32.64 48.15 -4.12
CA TYR A 916 -32.82 49.45 -3.46
C TYR A 916 -34.26 49.94 -3.61
N ASP A 917 -34.74 50.68 -2.61
CA ASP A 917 -36.12 51.16 -2.54
C ASP A 917 -36.36 52.48 -3.27
N ASP A 918 -35.35 53.34 -3.31
CA ASP A 918 -35.43 54.64 -3.98
C ASP A 918 -34.03 55.16 -4.30
N MET A 919 -33.65 55.11 -5.58
CA MET A 919 -32.44 55.74 -6.11
C MET A 919 -32.83 56.99 -6.88
N GLN A 920 -32.70 58.15 -6.24
CA GLN A 920 -32.96 59.43 -6.88
C GLN A 920 -31.74 59.90 -7.70
N MET A 921 -31.99 60.14 -8.98
CA MET A 921 -31.04 60.65 -9.96
C MET A 921 -31.53 62.01 -10.47
N ASP A 922 -30.81 63.06 -10.13
CA ASP A 922 -31.08 64.44 -10.51
C ASP A 922 -30.40 64.73 -11.84
N ILE A 923 -31.17 64.90 -12.90
CA ILE A 923 -30.66 65.15 -14.26
C ILE A 923 -30.91 66.63 -14.59
N GLY A 924 -29.91 67.48 -14.34
CA GLY A 924 -30.17 68.92 -14.19
C GLY A 924 -31.19 69.15 -13.07
N ASP A 925 -32.30 69.84 -13.39
CA ASP A 925 -33.38 70.08 -12.43
C ASP A 925 -34.47 69.00 -12.42
N ASN A 926 -34.32 67.90 -13.16
CA ASN A 926 -35.34 66.86 -13.32
C ASN A 926 -35.03 65.63 -12.45
N PRO A 927 -35.84 65.30 -11.43
CA PRO A 927 -35.64 64.08 -10.64
C PRO A 927 -36.17 62.85 -11.37
N VAL A 928 -35.35 61.80 -11.45
CA VAL A 928 -35.73 60.45 -11.91
C VAL A 928 -35.46 59.48 -10.78
N ASN A 929 -36.42 58.62 -10.44
CA ASN A 929 -36.25 57.68 -9.33
C ASN A 929 -36.29 56.25 -9.85
N PHE A 930 -35.36 55.42 -9.41
CA PHE A 930 -35.32 53.99 -9.72
C PHE A 930 -35.61 53.18 -8.46
N LYS A 931 -36.37 52.09 -8.60
CA LYS A 931 -36.62 51.11 -7.54
C LYS A 931 -36.64 49.73 -8.15
N GLY A 932 -36.10 48.72 -7.45
CA GLY A 932 -36.26 47.33 -7.84
C GLY A 932 -35.06 46.47 -7.52
N VAL A 933 -34.87 45.42 -8.32
CA VAL A 933 -33.86 44.38 -8.13
C VAL A 933 -33.08 44.13 -9.43
N ILE A 934 -31.77 43.94 -9.28
CA ILE A 934 -30.83 43.58 -10.33
C ILE A 934 -30.09 42.30 -9.91
N GLY A 935 -30.13 41.24 -10.71
CA GLY A 935 -29.38 40.01 -10.45
C GLY A 935 -27.94 40.06 -10.97
N LEU A 936 -27.02 39.38 -10.28
CA LEU A 936 -25.65 39.14 -10.79
C LEU A 936 -25.65 38.26 -12.05
N ASP A 937 -26.72 37.48 -12.26
CA ASP A 937 -27.01 36.73 -13.48
C ASP A 937 -27.59 37.61 -14.62
N LYS A 938 -27.62 38.93 -14.39
CA LYS A 938 -28.14 39.96 -15.29
C LYS A 938 -29.66 39.99 -15.45
N SER A 939 -30.40 39.29 -14.59
CA SER A 939 -31.85 39.47 -14.47
C SER A 939 -32.20 40.88 -13.99
N LEU A 940 -33.35 41.40 -14.42
CA LEU A 940 -33.78 42.77 -14.15
C LEU A 940 -35.28 42.80 -13.85
N ASP A 941 -35.66 43.36 -12.70
CA ASP A 941 -37.04 43.73 -12.37
C ASP A 941 -37.03 45.08 -11.66
N MET A 942 -37.28 46.14 -12.42
CA MET A 942 -37.14 47.51 -11.96
C MET A 942 -38.31 48.39 -12.39
N THR A 943 -38.54 49.45 -11.63
CA THR A 943 -39.50 50.51 -11.95
C THR A 943 -38.76 51.85 -11.98
N VAL A 944 -38.99 52.62 -13.04
CA VAL A 944 -38.50 54.00 -13.19
C VAL A 944 -39.66 54.95 -12.99
N THR A 945 -39.49 55.93 -12.11
CA THR A 945 -40.41 57.07 -11.97
C THR A 945 -39.84 58.24 -12.76
N LEU A 946 -40.52 58.59 -13.84
CA LEU A 946 -40.12 59.66 -14.76
C LEU A 946 -40.33 61.05 -14.11
N PRO A 947 -39.67 62.11 -14.61
CA PRO A 947 -39.87 63.48 -14.12
C PRO A 947 -41.16 64.10 -14.67
N TYR A 948 -42.12 63.31 -15.12
CA TYR A 948 -43.35 63.74 -15.75
C TYR A 948 -44.56 63.23 -14.97
N THR A 949 -45.60 64.04 -14.87
CA THR A 949 -46.88 63.67 -14.25
C THR A 949 -47.88 63.20 -15.31
N ALA A 950 -48.93 62.49 -14.88
CA ALA A 950 -49.98 61.99 -15.79
C ALA A 950 -50.72 63.12 -16.55
N ASP A 951 -50.73 64.35 -16.01
CA ASP A 951 -51.27 65.56 -16.64
C ASP A 951 -50.25 66.29 -17.55
N GLY A 952 -49.09 65.68 -17.82
CA GLY A 952 -48.11 66.17 -18.80
C GLY A 952 -47.20 67.30 -18.30
N ARG A 953 -47.09 67.52 -16.98
CA ARG A 953 -46.18 68.52 -16.39
C ARG A 953 -44.83 67.90 -16.05
N THR A 954 -43.76 68.69 -16.19
CA THR A 954 -42.42 68.30 -15.75
C THR A 954 -42.19 68.71 -14.30
N VAL A 955 -41.85 67.76 -13.44
CA VAL A 955 -41.46 68.01 -12.05
C VAL A 955 -40.03 68.54 -12.01
N ARG A 956 -39.82 69.61 -11.24
CA ARG A 956 -38.49 70.20 -11.02
C ARG A 956 -38.10 70.13 -9.55
N LEU A 957 -36.80 69.98 -9.28
CA LEU A 957 -36.26 69.99 -7.92
C LEU A 957 -36.70 71.26 -7.16
N GLY A 958 -37.21 71.09 -5.94
CA GLY A 958 -37.66 72.19 -5.08
C GLY A 958 -39.08 72.73 -5.37
N GLN A 959 -39.83 72.17 -6.33
CA GLN A 959 -41.24 72.53 -6.57
C GLN A 959 -42.19 71.49 -5.95
N GLU A 960 -43.20 71.94 -5.19
CA GLU A 960 -44.26 71.05 -4.71
C GLU A 960 -45.14 70.58 -5.88
N THR A 961 -45.30 69.26 -6.02
CA THR A 961 -46.13 68.65 -7.07
C THR A 961 -47.25 67.85 -6.40
N THR A 962 -48.51 68.19 -6.71
CA THR A 962 -49.70 67.49 -6.21
C THR A 962 -50.13 66.31 -7.10
N SER A 963 -49.68 66.25 -8.35
CA SER A 963 -49.99 65.19 -9.32
C SER A 963 -49.00 64.01 -9.22
N GLN A 964 -49.48 62.78 -9.42
CA GLN A 964 -48.63 61.58 -9.41
C GLN A 964 -47.69 61.53 -10.64
N ARG A 965 -46.42 61.20 -10.40
CA ARG A 965 -45.40 60.98 -11.44
C ARG A 965 -45.60 59.62 -12.14
N ILE A 966 -45.33 59.58 -13.43
CA ILE A 966 -45.45 58.39 -14.27
C ILE A 966 -44.41 57.34 -13.85
N LYS A 967 -44.88 56.11 -13.60
CA LYS A 967 -44.06 54.93 -13.29
C LYS A 967 -44.06 53.98 -14.48
N VAL A 968 -42.89 53.49 -14.87
CA VAL A 968 -42.70 52.56 -15.97
C VAL A 968 -41.87 51.37 -15.50
N SER A 969 -42.32 50.14 -15.77
CA SER A 969 -41.52 48.94 -15.52
C SER A 969 -40.41 48.80 -16.56
N LEU A 970 -39.25 48.30 -16.12
CA LEU A 970 -38.15 47.88 -16.97
C LEU A 970 -38.16 46.35 -17.07
N GLY A 971 -38.16 45.85 -18.29
CA GLY A 971 -37.93 44.44 -18.60
C GLY A 971 -36.60 44.23 -19.31
N GLY A 972 -36.37 42.99 -19.78
CA GLY A 972 -35.14 42.60 -20.47
C GLY A 972 -34.06 42.13 -19.51
N THR A 973 -32.80 42.37 -19.85
CA THR A 973 -31.63 42.06 -19.02
C THR A 973 -30.87 43.35 -18.69
N VAL A 974 -29.93 43.30 -17.74
CA VAL A 974 -29.07 44.46 -17.43
C VAL A 974 -28.31 44.93 -18.67
N ASP A 975 -27.88 44.03 -19.56
CA ASP A 975 -27.17 44.40 -20.80
C ASP A 975 -28.07 45.11 -21.81
N ARG A 976 -29.39 44.86 -21.76
CA ARG A 976 -30.38 45.40 -22.71
C ARG A 976 -31.69 45.73 -21.98
N PRO A 977 -31.70 46.81 -21.19
CA PRO A 977 -32.88 47.20 -20.43
C PRO A 977 -33.89 47.91 -21.35
N GLU A 978 -35.13 47.44 -21.35
CA GLU A 978 -36.20 47.99 -22.20
C GLU A 978 -37.38 48.48 -21.35
N LEU A 979 -37.98 49.60 -21.74
CA LEU A 979 -39.21 50.10 -21.10
C LEU A 979 -40.38 49.20 -21.53
N ASP A 980 -41.04 48.57 -20.56
CA ASP A 980 -42.23 47.76 -20.80
C ASP A 980 -43.47 48.67 -20.87
N VAL A 981 -43.71 49.23 -22.06
CA VAL A 981 -44.87 50.09 -22.34
C VAL A 981 -46.18 49.29 -22.29
N GLY A 982 -46.13 47.96 -22.46
CA GLY A 982 -47.29 47.08 -22.33
C GLY A 982 -47.84 47.07 -20.90
N LYS A 983 -46.95 46.89 -19.91
CA LYS A 983 -47.31 46.98 -18.48
C LYS A 983 -47.71 48.37 -18.02
N LEU A 984 -47.28 49.43 -18.71
CA LEU A 984 -47.73 50.80 -18.40
C LEU A 984 -49.22 51.00 -18.69
N LEU A 985 -49.72 50.47 -19.82
CA LEU A 985 -51.14 50.52 -20.16
C LEU A 985 -51.97 49.65 -19.20
N GLU A 986 -51.46 48.46 -18.87
CA GLU A 986 -52.09 47.53 -17.92
C GLU A 986 -52.19 48.13 -16.51
N GLY A 987 -51.11 48.76 -16.03
CA GLY A 987 -51.05 49.43 -14.73
C GLY A 987 -51.95 50.67 -14.65
N GLN A 988 -52.01 51.48 -15.71
CA GLN A 988 -52.94 52.61 -15.78
C GLN A 988 -54.41 52.16 -15.84
N LEU A 989 -54.71 51.07 -16.55
CA LEU A 989 -56.04 50.46 -16.60
C LEU A 989 -56.47 49.89 -15.25
N LEU A 990 -55.57 49.18 -14.54
CA LEU A 990 -55.82 48.66 -13.20
C LEU A 990 -56.02 49.78 -12.17
N GLN A 991 -55.19 50.83 -12.24
CA GLN A 991 -55.29 51.98 -11.33
C GLN A 991 -56.56 52.80 -11.59
N GLN A 992 -56.96 52.98 -12.86
CA GLN A 992 -58.27 53.58 -13.21
C GLN A 992 -59.44 52.68 -12.79
N LEU A 993 -59.32 51.35 -12.89
CA LEU A 993 -60.32 50.40 -12.41
C LEU A 993 -60.45 50.45 -10.87
N GLU A 994 -59.35 50.54 -10.12
CA GLU A 994 -59.35 50.70 -8.66
C GLU A 994 -59.91 52.06 -8.22
N GLU A 995 -59.56 53.16 -8.90
CA GLU A 995 -60.10 54.49 -8.60
C GLU A 995 -61.59 54.63 -8.99
N GLN A 996 -62.04 53.92 -10.02
CA GLN A 996 -63.45 53.91 -10.44
C GLN A 996 -64.30 52.84 -9.76
N LEU A 997 -63.70 51.80 -9.15
CA LEU A 997 -64.43 50.73 -8.44
C LEU A 997 -65.38 51.27 -7.36
N PRO A 998 -64.98 52.24 -6.50
CA PRO A 998 -65.89 52.85 -5.53
C PRO A 998 -67.06 53.57 -6.19
N ASN A 999 -66.81 54.32 -7.28
CA ASN A 999 -67.83 55.08 -8.01
C ASN A 999 -68.78 54.17 -8.84
N LEU A 1000 -68.31 53.02 -9.32
CA LEU A 1000 -69.11 52.01 -10.02
C LEU A 1000 -69.97 51.20 -9.04
N LEU A 1001 -69.42 50.85 -7.87
CA LEU A 1001 -70.18 50.22 -6.78
C LEU A 1001 -71.28 51.14 -6.24
N GLU A 1002 -71.03 52.45 -6.15
CA GLU A 1002 -72.04 53.44 -5.71
C GLU A 1002 -73.17 53.67 -6.74
N LYS A 1003 -72.90 53.43 -8.03
CA LYS A 1003 -73.92 53.47 -9.11
C LYS A 1003 -74.71 52.18 -9.28
N LEU A 1004 -74.19 51.04 -8.81
CA LEU A 1004 -74.89 49.74 -8.79
C LEU A 1004 -75.76 49.54 -7.54
N LEU A 1005 -75.56 50.36 -6.50
CA LEU A 1005 -76.32 50.36 -5.23
C LEU A 1005 -77.39 51.47 -5.15
N LYS A 1006 -77.70 52.14 -6.27
CA LYS A 1006 -78.89 52.99 -6.48
C LYS A 1006 -79.74 52.38 -7.57
#